data_AF-A0A838IK00-F1
#
_entry.id   AF-A0A838IK00-F1
#
_cell.length_a   1.000
_cell.length_b   1.000
_cell.length_c   1.000
_cell.angle_alpha   90.00
_cell.angle_beta   90.00
_cell.angle_gamma   90.00
#
_symmetry.space_group_name_H-M   'P 1'
#
loop_
_entity.id
_entity.type
_entity.pdbx_description
1 polymer ?
#
loop_
_entity_poly.entity_id
_entity_poly.type
_entity_poly.pdbx_seq_one_letter_code
_entity_poly.pdbx_strand_id
1 'polypeptide(L)'
;MSRKHFNVESAAVCLLLCVGLVACSSPSEPNDGVRDVGQDAVGDASADGAGLDTQDGAQADLQDDADHTSEPAMALFDPASEDFFALPFPADARRRQGGSLGFVDWPGVMQNPVLRLWFPAADELLEGFSLIGGMFVWFDAPLDATSVPSSFERSLPSDDEWPSVYLIDVGESSVERGKLYPIECKFTAKRGTFHAPNQLACIAPFGMVRRPSTQYAFVVTTAVRGADGLPVQASGPTLELLAGRDVAGAHGPIAGAPYAQALTIIEQAGGSPEDIAMIALYTTVDPAARLRTVNAWYDKLPEPVIDTERALSVHEVYDDYIVLEGFYDVPVIQTGQRPYGSSPSGKIVWKDGEPEQVDKQSIRFFLTVPRQPMPAAGFATMLYLHGSGGRAEELLDRGARLEADTEAPLGSGPAMSIAQYGIAGFAADFNLHGMRHDPPDTSGLMLYNLVGNPRAAIDNFIIGANEVTLHARLLAGLTIDPALAPQYLDAGEANDGLIRFDTDRFALMGQSMGSTIGLPAITVSDLIDAGVFSGSGGVLIEVALKSQRPINVGAVLRQVLRYRADEDFDRFDPMLSSVQQLWDLVDPVAHGRHVFQEPHPGRRPRHVLQHSGLDDGYFSPGSRAAFSLGLGVPLVAPVLEAEAFDQMQWRGLGEPVQTPVHQNAPGAVTAVAVQYAPSVLDGHNVGFQLDDAKAQYACFIRGLGPLSAPTLYSAQDASVANCP
;
A
#
# COMPACT_ATOMS: atom_id res chain seq x y z
N MET A 1 -14.60 -32.99 22.80
CA MET A 1 -15.47 -31.83 23.07
C MET A 1 -15.49 -30.98 21.81
N SER A 2 -16.64 -30.89 21.15
CA SER A 2 -16.80 -30.27 19.83
C SER A 2 -16.58 -28.75 19.92
N ARG A 3 -15.48 -28.24 19.33
CA ARG A 3 -15.26 -26.82 19.09
C ARG A 3 -15.97 -26.46 17.79
N LYS A 4 -17.02 -25.64 17.87
CA LYS A 4 -17.61 -24.99 16.71
C LYS A 4 -16.75 -23.77 16.38
N HIS A 5 -16.06 -23.80 15.25
CA HIS A 5 -15.47 -22.59 14.66
C HIS A 5 -16.59 -21.74 14.07
N PHE A 6 -16.66 -20.48 14.50
CA PHE A 6 -17.62 -19.51 14.00
C PHE A 6 -17.15 -18.99 12.65
N ASN A 7 -18.07 -18.92 11.68
CA ASN A 7 -17.82 -18.44 10.32
C ASN A 7 -17.30 -16.99 10.35
N VAL A 8 -16.08 -16.79 9.84
CA VAL A 8 -15.25 -15.58 10.02
C VAL A 8 -15.73 -14.40 9.15
N GLU A 9 -16.54 -14.63 8.11
CA GLU A 9 -16.94 -13.55 7.18
C GLU A 9 -18.07 -12.63 7.73
N SER A 10 -18.84 -13.04 8.73
CA SER A 10 -20.00 -12.25 9.21
C SER A 10 -19.70 -11.26 10.35
N ALA A 11 -18.56 -11.39 11.04
CA ALA A 11 -18.24 -10.53 12.20
C ALA A 11 -17.67 -9.16 11.80
N ALA A 12 -16.96 -9.07 10.66
CA ALA A 12 -16.37 -7.82 10.14
C ALA A 12 -17.45 -6.77 9.78
N VAL A 13 -18.64 -7.21 9.37
CA VAL A 13 -19.78 -6.34 9.01
C VAL A 13 -20.38 -5.66 10.24
N CYS A 14 -20.37 -6.31 11.40
CA CYS A 14 -21.02 -5.78 12.59
C CYS A 14 -20.21 -4.65 13.26
N LEU A 15 -18.87 -4.66 13.13
CA LEU A 15 -18.02 -3.67 13.79
C LEU A 15 -17.97 -2.32 13.05
N LEU A 16 -17.98 -2.32 11.70
CA LEU A 16 -18.10 -1.07 10.91
C LEU A 16 -19.47 -0.41 11.08
N LEU A 17 -20.53 -1.18 11.32
CA LEU A 17 -21.86 -0.66 11.65
C LEU A 17 -21.95 -0.15 13.11
N CYS A 18 -21.25 -0.78 14.06
CA CYS A 18 -21.26 -0.35 15.46
C CYS A 18 -20.48 0.95 15.72
N VAL A 19 -19.43 1.25 14.95
CA VAL A 19 -18.72 2.55 15.06
C VAL A 19 -19.62 3.72 14.62
N GLY A 20 -20.59 3.48 13.73
CA GLY A 20 -21.61 4.47 13.36
C GLY A 20 -22.64 4.79 14.47
N LEU A 21 -22.82 3.88 15.44
CA LEU A 21 -23.83 4.03 16.50
C LEU A 21 -23.29 4.63 17.81
N VAL A 22 -21.98 4.56 18.07
CA VAL A 22 -21.37 5.13 19.28
C VAL A 22 -21.14 6.65 19.17
N ALA A 23 -21.29 7.24 17.97
CA ALA A 23 -21.21 8.68 17.76
C ALA A 23 -22.49 9.47 18.20
N CYS A 24 -23.52 8.79 18.69
CA CYS A 24 -24.78 9.38 19.16
C CYS A 24 -25.21 8.82 20.52
N SER A 25 -24.49 9.15 21.59
CA SER A 25 -25.05 9.03 22.95
C SER A 25 -24.33 9.94 23.95
N SER A 26 -24.88 11.14 24.12
CA SER A 26 -24.69 11.93 25.35
C SER A 26 -25.68 11.43 26.43
N PRO A 27 -25.29 11.31 27.70
CA PRO A 27 -26.17 10.79 28.74
C PRO A 27 -27.13 11.88 29.21
N SER A 28 -28.44 11.66 29.06
CA SER A 28 -29.47 12.37 29.79
C SER A 28 -30.39 11.36 30.48
N GLU A 29 -30.50 11.51 31.80
CA GLU A 29 -31.34 10.72 32.70
C GLU A 29 -32.85 10.79 32.36
N PRO A 30 -33.65 9.81 32.84
CA PRO A 30 -34.95 9.50 32.29
C PRO A 30 -36.06 10.34 32.90
N ASN A 31 -37.08 10.67 32.12
CA ASN A 31 -38.39 10.92 32.69
C ASN A 31 -39.50 10.39 31.78
N ASP A 32 -40.46 9.76 32.45
CA ASP A 32 -41.55 8.94 31.93
C ASP A 32 -42.56 9.70 31.06
N GLY A 33 -43.23 8.98 30.15
CA GLY A 33 -44.62 9.31 29.83
C GLY A 33 -45.10 9.09 28.39
N VAL A 34 -45.59 7.88 28.09
CA VAL A 34 -46.86 7.58 27.38
C VAL A 34 -47.09 8.23 25.99
N ARG A 35 -46.88 7.50 24.89
CA ARG A 35 -47.89 6.85 24.00
C ARG A 35 -49.11 7.72 23.62
N ASP A 36 -49.29 8.02 22.34
CA ASP A 36 -50.27 7.28 21.50
C ASP A 36 -50.06 7.50 19.99
N VAL A 37 -50.53 6.52 19.22
CA VAL A 37 -50.34 6.26 17.79
C VAL A 37 -51.64 6.53 17.02
N GLY A 38 -51.53 6.93 15.75
CA GLY A 38 -52.62 6.80 14.75
C GLY A 38 -52.41 7.70 13.53
N GLN A 39 -51.78 7.19 12.47
CA GLN A 39 -52.40 6.60 11.25
C GLN A 39 -52.96 7.66 10.27
N ASP A 40 -52.31 7.82 9.11
CA ASP A 40 -52.67 7.24 7.78
C ASP A 40 -53.85 7.97 7.12
N ALA A 41 -54.00 8.19 5.81
CA ALA A 41 -53.17 8.15 4.60
C ALA A 41 -54.06 8.76 3.49
N VAL A 42 -53.40 9.36 2.49
CA VAL A 42 -53.73 9.58 1.07
C VAL A 42 -55.18 9.37 0.55
N GLY A 43 -55.66 10.35 -0.24
CA GLY A 43 -56.77 10.20 -1.20
C GLY A 43 -56.80 11.32 -2.23
N ASP A 44 -56.87 10.95 -3.51
CA ASP A 44 -56.64 11.72 -4.74
C ASP A 44 -57.92 12.35 -5.35
N ALA A 45 -57.73 13.19 -6.38
CA ALA A 45 -58.62 13.54 -7.50
C ALA A 45 -59.41 14.88 -7.54
N SER A 46 -58.87 15.79 -8.37
CA SER A 46 -59.46 16.46 -9.56
C SER A 46 -60.53 17.58 -9.50
N ALA A 47 -60.20 18.62 -10.29
CA ALA A 47 -61.00 19.50 -11.16
C ALA A 47 -61.80 20.68 -10.55
N ASP A 48 -61.41 21.92 -10.90
CA ASP A 48 -62.17 22.79 -11.81
C ASP A 48 -61.45 24.13 -12.05
N GLY A 49 -61.62 24.68 -13.27
CA GLY A 49 -60.85 25.81 -13.80
C GLY A 49 -61.50 27.20 -13.69
N ALA A 50 -60.73 28.20 -14.12
CA ALA A 50 -61.19 29.46 -14.70
C ALA A 50 -59.96 30.22 -15.22
N GLY A 51 -59.96 30.59 -16.50
CA GLY A 51 -58.93 31.40 -17.13
C GLY A 51 -59.09 32.89 -16.87
N LEU A 52 -58.12 33.68 -17.35
CA LEU A 52 -58.30 35.01 -17.94
C LEU A 52 -57.00 35.43 -18.66
N ASP A 53 -57.17 35.75 -19.95
CA ASP A 53 -56.20 36.40 -20.84
C ASP A 53 -55.90 37.84 -20.41
N THR A 54 -54.66 38.31 -20.62
CA THR A 54 -54.35 39.67 -21.14
C THR A 54 -52.96 39.73 -21.81
N GLN A 55 -53.00 39.82 -23.14
CA GLN A 55 -52.30 40.75 -24.05
C GLN A 55 -50.84 41.22 -23.81
N ASP A 56 -50.00 40.84 -24.80
CA ASP A 56 -49.12 41.67 -25.65
C ASP A 56 -48.47 42.96 -25.12
N GLY A 57 -47.15 43.00 -25.31
CA GLY A 57 -46.52 44.10 -26.07
C GLY A 57 -45.68 45.08 -25.27
N ALA A 58 -44.40 44.75 -25.05
CA ALA A 58 -43.34 45.76 -24.94
C ALA A 58 -42.00 45.14 -25.37
N GLN A 59 -41.61 45.42 -26.62
CA GLN A 59 -40.20 45.42 -27.01
C GLN A 59 -39.49 46.46 -26.15
N ALA A 60 -38.54 46.02 -25.34
CA ALA A 60 -37.53 46.87 -24.74
C ALA A 60 -36.17 46.37 -25.23
N ASP A 61 -35.68 47.10 -26.23
CA ASP A 61 -34.30 47.36 -26.59
C ASP A 61 -33.24 46.40 -26.05
N LEU A 62 -32.70 45.61 -26.98
CA LEU A 62 -31.38 45.01 -26.90
C LEU A 62 -30.35 46.13 -26.76
N GLN A 63 -29.89 46.35 -25.53
CA GLN A 63 -28.70 47.11 -25.26
C GLN A 63 -27.53 46.13 -25.18
N ASP A 64 -26.93 45.92 -26.35
CA ASP A 64 -25.55 45.49 -26.52
C ASP A 64 -24.67 46.54 -25.83
N ASP A 65 -24.03 46.17 -24.72
CA ASP A 65 -22.77 46.76 -24.22
C ASP A 65 -22.42 46.17 -22.83
N ALA A 66 -21.71 45.05 -22.86
CA ALA A 66 -20.44 44.92 -22.16
C ALA A 66 -19.70 43.75 -22.80
N ASP A 67 -18.70 44.08 -23.60
CA ASP A 67 -17.57 43.22 -23.91
C ASP A 67 -16.92 42.84 -22.57
N HIS A 68 -17.46 41.83 -21.91
CA HIS A 68 -16.78 41.13 -20.83
C HIS A 68 -15.62 40.41 -21.50
N THR A 69 -14.51 41.11 -21.67
CA THR A 69 -13.22 40.46 -21.87
C THR A 69 -13.06 39.52 -20.69
N SER A 70 -13.32 38.23 -20.89
CA SER A 70 -13.06 37.24 -19.86
C SER A 70 -11.58 37.32 -19.53
N GLU A 71 -11.27 37.56 -18.27
CA GLU A 71 -9.89 37.46 -17.82
C GLU A 71 -9.46 36.00 -17.98
N PRO A 72 -8.28 35.72 -18.57
CA PRO A 72 -7.81 34.35 -18.74
C PRO A 72 -7.72 33.65 -17.38
N ALA A 73 -8.09 32.37 -17.35
CA ALA A 73 -7.99 31.57 -16.13
C ALA A 73 -6.55 31.56 -15.58
N MET A 74 -6.39 31.82 -14.29
CA MET A 74 -5.10 31.85 -13.61
C MET A 74 -4.97 30.64 -12.69
N ALA A 75 -3.80 29.99 -12.74
CA ALA A 75 -3.46 28.95 -11.77
C ALA A 75 -3.20 29.57 -10.39
N LEU A 76 -3.87 29.07 -9.36
CA LEU A 76 -3.73 29.60 -8.00
C LEU A 76 -2.37 29.21 -7.40
N PHE A 77 -1.58 30.22 -7.10
CA PHE A 77 -0.37 30.14 -6.30
C PHE A 77 -0.22 31.47 -5.54
N ASP A 78 -0.81 31.53 -4.35
CA ASP A 78 -0.68 32.63 -3.40
C ASP A 78 -0.15 32.10 -2.06
N PRO A 79 1.17 32.15 -1.86
CA PRO A 79 1.80 31.63 -0.65
C PRO A 79 1.55 32.48 0.59
N ALA A 80 1.04 33.71 0.45
CA ALA A 80 0.69 34.58 1.57
C ALA A 80 -0.73 34.33 2.10
N SER A 81 -1.56 33.59 1.35
CA SER A 81 -2.90 33.21 1.75
C SER A 81 -2.89 32.13 2.84
N GLU A 82 -3.86 32.21 3.76
CA GLU A 82 -4.16 31.13 4.71
C GLU A 82 -5.14 30.09 4.12
N ASP A 83 -5.68 30.34 2.91
CA ASP A 83 -6.53 29.36 2.22
C ASP A 83 -5.68 28.19 1.71
N PHE A 84 -5.98 26.99 2.19
CA PHE A 84 -5.33 25.76 1.77
C PHE A 84 -5.32 25.57 0.24
N PHE A 85 -6.38 25.98 -0.46
CA PHE A 85 -6.53 25.80 -1.91
C PHE A 85 -5.85 26.89 -2.74
N ALA A 86 -5.22 27.88 -2.11
CA ALA A 86 -4.47 28.93 -2.80
C ALA A 86 -3.09 28.48 -3.29
N LEU A 87 -2.64 27.28 -2.90
CA LEU A 87 -1.40 26.65 -3.37
C LEU A 87 -1.70 25.30 -4.02
N PRO A 88 -0.86 24.80 -4.93
CA PRO A 88 -0.96 23.41 -5.41
C PRO A 88 -0.64 22.41 -4.29
N PHE A 89 -1.11 21.16 -4.40
CA PHE A 89 -0.76 20.06 -3.49
C PHE A 89 -0.36 18.83 -4.32
N PRO A 90 0.79 18.19 -4.09
CA PRO A 90 1.86 18.55 -3.17
C PRO A 90 2.64 19.81 -3.61
N ALA A 91 3.29 20.48 -2.65
CA ALA A 91 4.21 21.59 -2.92
C ALA A 91 5.11 21.86 -1.72
N ASP A 92 6.43 21.96 -1.92
CA ASP A 92 7.42 22.32 -0.88
C ASP A 92 7.13 23.71 -0.28
N ALA A 93 6.45 24.59 -1.03
CA ALA A 93 5.92 25.87 -0.57
C ALA A 93 4.98 25.78 0.65
N ARG A 94 4.38 24.61 0.91
CA ARG A 94 3.51 24.38 2.07
C ARG A 94 4.26 24.08 3.36
N ARG A 95 5.55 23.77 3.26
CA ARG A 95 6.35 23.35 4.40
C ARG A 95 6.48 24.48 5.41
N ARG A 96 6.14 24.20 6.66
CA ARG A 96 6.20 25.18 7.75
C ARG A 96 7.50 25.14 8.51
N GLN A 97 7.72 26.18 9.31
CA GLN A 97 8.71 26.17 10.38
C GLN A 97 8.40 25.00 11.35
N GLY A 98 9.28 24.02 11.42
CA GLY A 98 9.07 22.77 12.17
C GLY A 98 8.83 21.53 11.32
N GLY A 99 8.66 21.68 10.00
CA GLY A 99 8.69 20.57 9.03
C GLY A 99 7.33 20.04 8.58
N SER A 100 6.23 20.38 9.25
CA SER A 100 4.87 19.96 8.86
C SER A 100 4.48 20.47 7.47
N LEU A 101 3.62 19.71 6.79
CA LEU A 101 3.22 19.95 5.39
C LEU A 101 1.83 20.55 5.25
N GLY A 102 1.12 20.69 6.38
CA GLY A 102 -0.13 21.43 6.46
C GLY A 102 -1.36 20.66 6.07
N PHE A 103 -1.38 19.37 6.34
CA PHE A 103 -2.58 18.57 6.22
C PHE A 103 -3.70 19.13 7.09
N VAL A 104 -3.46 19.43 8.37
CA VAL A 104 -4.53 19.86 9.30
C VAL A 104 -5.26 21.15 8.90
N ASP A 105 -4.71 21.93 7.98
CA ASP A 105 -5.33 23.15 7.46
C ASP A 105 -6.37 22.87 6.36
N TRP A 106 -6.43 21.63 5.87
CA TRP A 106 -7.37 21.24 4.82
C TRP A 106 -8.82 21.48 5.26
N PRO A 107 -9.61 22.30 4.54
CA PRO A 107 -10.97 22.63 4.95
C PRO A 107 -11.87 21.39 5.10
N GLY A 108 -12.59 21.29 6.21
CA GLY A 108 -13.55 20.20 6.45
C GLY A 108 -12.98 18.95 7.14
N VAL A 109 -11.65 18.76 7.13
CA VAL A 109 -11.06 17.48 7.60
C VAL A 109 -11.16 17.31 9.11
N MET A 110 -10.99 18.38 9.88
CA MET A 110 -11.09 18.34 11.34
C MET A 110 -12.52 18.14 11.84
N GLN A 111 -13.53 18.39 11.00
CA GLN A 111 -14.93 18.13 11.28
C GLN A 111 -15.34 16.67 10.98
N ASN A 112 -14.53 15.93 10.21
CA ASN A 112 -14.74 14.51 9.96
C ASN A 112 -14.03 13.65 11.05
N PRO A 113 -14.74 12.78 11.78
CA PRO A 113 -14.16 11.99 12.88
C PRO A 113 -13.01 11.06 12.49
N VAL A 114 -12.93 10.63 11.23
CA VAL A 114 -11.87 9.75 10.72
C VAL A 114 -10.70 10.59 10.21
N LEU A 115 -10.95 11.62 9.39
CA LEU A 115 -9.88 12.44 8.82
C LEU A 115 -9.12 13.25 9.88
N ARG A 116 -9.78 13.66 10.97
CA ARG A 116 -9.12 14.30 12.13
C ARG A 116 -8.08 13.41 12.82
N LEU A 117 -8.01 12.12 12.49
CA LEU A 117 -6.99 11.20 12.98
C LEU A 117 -5.86 11.02 11.96
N TRP A 118 -6.19 10.94 10.67
CA TRP A 118 -5.23 10.77 9.58
C TRP A 118 -4.36 12.01 9.36
N PHE A 119 -4.97 13.18 9.35
CA PHE A 119 -4.29 14.41 8.92
C PHE A 119 -3.27 14.90 9.95
N PRO A 120 -3.54 14.87 11.27
CA PRO A 120 -2.49 15.09 12.26
C PRO A 120 -1.38 14.03 12.24
N ALA A 121 -1.72 12.77 11.92
CA ALA A 121 -0.72 11.71 11.79
C ALA A 121 0.20 11.95 10.58
N ALA A 122 -0.35 12.48 9.48
CA ALA A 122 0.40 12.89 8.30
C ALA A 122 1.38 14.03 8.64
N ASP A 123 0.91 15.09 9.31
CA ASP A 123 1.79 16.20 9.74
C ASP A 123 2.84 15.77 10.79
N GLU A 124 2.59 14.72 11.57
CA GLU A 124 3.56 14.15 12.52
C GLU A 124 4.65 13.31 11.85
N LEU A 125 4.28 12.49 10.85
CA LEU A 125 5.14 11.42 10.33
C LEU A 125 5.80 11.73 9.00
N LEU A 126 5.24 12.64 8.20
CA LEU A 126 5.73 12.92 6.86
C LEU A 126 6.73 14.06 6.86
N GLU A 127 7.92 13.77 6.33
CA GLU A 127 8.95 14.78 6.06
C GLU A 127 8.97 15.20 4.58
N GLY A 128 8.17 14.55 3.74
CA GLY A 128 8.01 14.83 2.31
C GLY A 128 6.67 14.31 1.78
N PHE A 129 6.46 14.45 0.49
CA PHE A 129 5.19 14.11 -0.16
C PHE A 129 5.19 12.68 -0.73
N SER A 130 4.01 12.25 -1.16
CA SER A 130 3.72 10.89 -1.62
C SER A 130 4.56 10.49 -2.83
N LEU A 131 4.92 9.22 -2.89
CA LEU A 131 5.52 8.60 -4.07
C LEU A 131 4.44 8.10 -5.03
N ILE A 132 3.21 7.88 -4.56
CA ILE A 132 2.09 7.25 -5.30
C ILE A 132 0.92 8.22 -5.56
N GLY A 133 0.52 9.03 -4.58
CA GLY A 133 -0.65 9.92 -4.60
C GLY A 133 -0.64 11.01 -5.67
N GLY A 134 -1.81 11.59 -5.93
CA GLY A 134 -2.03 12.57 -6.98
C GLY A 134 -1.41 13.96 -6.75
N MET A 135 -1.49 14.80 -7.78
CA MET A 135 -1.11 16.22 -7.78
C MET A 135 -2.31 17.07 -8.16
N PHE A 136 -2.47 18.22 -7.51
CA PHE A 136 -3.68 19.04 -7.50
C PHE A 136 -3.35 20.51 -7.66
N VAL A 137 -4.11 21.19 -8.52
CA VAL A 137 -4.05 22.65 -8.75
C VAL A 137 -5.47 23.17 -8.76
N TRP A 138 -5.66 24.38 -8.29
CA TRP A 138 -6.93 25.09 -8.40
C TRP A 138 -6.76 26.33 -9.28
N PHE A 139 -7.85 26.73 -9.94
CA PHE A 139 -7.89 27.89 -10.83
C PHE A 139 -9.01 28.84 -10.40
N ASP A 140 -8.85 30.13 -10.66
CA ASP A 140 -9.89 31.12 -10.37
C ASP A 140 -11.09 31.04 -11.36
N ALA A 141 -10.87 30.47 -12.54
CA ALA A 141 -11.86 30.29 -13.58
C ALA A 141 -11.83 28.85 -14.16
N PRO A 142 -12.92 28.39 -14.80
CA PRO A 142 -12.99 27.05 -15.37
C PRO A 142 -12.05 26.87 -16.57
N LEU A 143 -11.61 25.62 -16.79
CA LEU A 143 -10.75 25.23 -17.90
C LEU A 143 -11.51 24.51 -19.02
N ASP A 144 -10.93 24.53 -20.22
CA ASP A 144 -11.26 23.58 -21.29
C ASP A 144 -10.62 22.23 -20.95
N ALA A 145 -11.44 21.26 -20.56
CA ALA A 145 -11.00 19.91 -20.20
C ALA A 145 -10.33 19.15 -21.37
N THR A 146 -10.47 19.57 -22.62
CA THR A 146 -9.78 18.93 -23.76
C THR A 146 -8.31 19.35 -23.88
N SER A 147 -7.96 20.48 -23.27
CA SER A 147 -6.59 21.04 -23.26
C SER A 147 -5.66 20.42 -22.22
N VAL A 148 -6.19 19.59 -21.30
CA VAL A 148 -5.40 18.84 -20.31
C VAL A 148 -5.18 17.39 -20.75
N PRO A 149 -4.08 16.73 -20.33
CA PRO A 149 -3.77 15.38 -20.77
C PRO A 149 -4.69 14.35 -20.11
N SER A 150 -5.75 13.97 -20.82
CA SER A 150 -6.72 12.96 -20.39
C SER A 150 -6.24 11.50 -20.53
N SER A 151 -4.97 11.30 -20.89
CA SER A 151 -4.31 9.99 -20.91
C SER A 151 -2.82 10.15 -20.57
N PHE A 152 -2.20 9.06 -20.14
CA PHE A 152 -0.79 9.03 -19.77
C PHE A 152 0.15 9.45 -20.91
N GLU A 153 -0.15 9.04 -22.15
CA GLU A 153 0.65 9.36 -23.35
C GLU A 153 0.68 10.87 -23.62
N ARG A 154 -0.45 11.56 -23.42
CA ARG A 154 -0.56 13.01 -23.68
C ARG A 154 0.26 13.87 -22.71
N SER A 155 0.78 13.29 -21.64
CA SER A 155 1.66 13.96 -20.68
C SER A 155 3.16 13.74 -20.95
N LEU A 156 3.48 12.97 -21.99
CA LEU A 156 4.84 12.72 -22.44
C LEU A 156 5.12 13.49 -23.73
N PRO A 157 6.38 13.85 -24.02
CA PRO A 157 6.75 14.48 -25.28
C PRO A 157 6.44 13.57 -26.47
N SER A 158 5.96 14.17 -27.56
CA SER A 158 5.87 13.53 -28.88
C SER A 158 6.81 14.25 -29.85
N ASP A 159 7.02 13.69 -31.04
CA ASP A 159 7.95 14.26 -32.04
C ASP A 159 7.64 15.74 -32.40
N ASP A 160 6.36 16.14 -32.32
CA ASP A 160 5.90 17.46 -32.76
C ASP A 160 5.32 18.35 -31.64
N GLU A 161 5.16 17.83 -30.41
CA GLU A 161 4.43 18.55 -29.35
C GLU A 161 4.97 18.24 -27.95
N TRP A 162 5.17 19.30 -27.17
CA TRP A 162 5.46 19.22 -25.73
C TRP A 162 4.14 19.19 -24.93
N PRO A 163 4.02 18.35 -23.89
CA PRO A 163 2.78 18.18 -23.14
C PRO A 163 2.29 19.46 -22.44
N SER A 164 0.97 19.66 -22.41
CA SER A 164 0.36 20.84 -21.78
C SER A 164 0.45 20.84 -20.25
N VAL A 165 0.48 19.64 -19.65
CA VAL A 165 0.71 19.40 -18.23
C VAL A 165 1.63 18.18 -18.10
N TYR A 166 2.68 18.28 -17.30
CA TYR A 166 3.66 17.20 -17.15
C TYR A 166 4.31 17.16 -15.77
N LEU A 167 4.89 16.00 -15.45
CA LEU A 167 5.68 15.75 -14.25
C LEU A 167 7.10 15.41 -14.66
N ILE A 168 8.09 16.10 -14.10
CA ILE A 168 9.52 15.90 -14.41
C ILE A 168 10.35 15.79 -13.12
N ASP A 169 11.33 14.88 -13.13
CA ASP A 169 12.34 14.77 -12.07
C ASP A 169 13.37 15.91 -12.21
N VAL A 170 13.49 16.73 -11.18
CA VAL A 170 14.46 17.84 -11.12
C VAL A 170 15.46 17.67 -9.98
N GLY A 171 15.48 16.50 -9.34
CA GLY A 171 16.34 16.20 -8.20
C GLY A 171 17.81 16.23 -8.60
N GLU A 172 18.61 17.02 -7.89
CA GLU A 172 20.02 17.23 -8.24
C GLU A 172 20.83 15.93 -8.25
N SER A 173 20.55 15.02 -7.30
CA SER A 173 21.18 13.72 -7.16
C SER A 173 20.45 12.58 -7.88
N SER A 174 19.33 12.86 -8.57
CA SER A 174 18.56 11.82 -9.23
C SER A 174 19.27 11.31 -10.48
N VAL A 175 19.33 9.98 -10.60
CA VAL A 175 19.77 9.31 -11.84
C VAL A 175 18.74 9.44 -12.97
N GLU A 176 17.51 9.83 -12.64
CA GLU A 176 16.41 10.06 -13.58
C GLU A 176 16.19 11.56 -13.84
N ARG A 177 17.10 12.44 -13.42
CA ARG A 177 16.99 13.90 -13.61
C ARG A 177 16.71 14.25 -15.07
N GLY A 178 15.67 15.06 -15.30
CA GLY A 178 15.19 15.45 -16.62
C GLY A 178 14.18 14.49 -17.25
N LYS A 179 13.93 13.33 -16.63
CA LYS A 179 12.94 12.36 -17.12
C LYS A 179 11.52 12.82 -16.79
N LEU A 180 10.64 12.77 -17.80
CA LEU A 180 9.21 12.96 -17.63
C LEU A 180 8.53 11.65 -17.20
N TYR A 181 7.51 11.78 -16.35
CA TYR A 181 6.71 10.67 -15.85
C TYR A 181 5.29 10.76 -16.41
N PRO A 182 4.71 9.63 -16.86
CA PRO A 182 3.35 9.61 -17.36
C PRO A 182 2.38 9.99 -16.24
N ILE A 183 1.49 10.92 -16.53
CA ILE A 183 0.37 11.34 -15.69
C ILE A 183 -0.90 11.47 -16.54
N GLU A 184 -2.03 11.16 -15.95
CA GLU A 184 -3.35 11.44 -16.51
C GLU A 184 -4.01 12.49 -15.63
N CYS A 185 -4.74 13.42 -16.25
CA CYS A 185 -5.37 14.55 -15.57
C CYS A 185 -6.89 14.60 -15.81
N LYS A 186 -7.61 15.00 -14.76
CA LYS A 186 -9.06 15.29 -14.76
C LYS A 186 -9.30 16.70 -14.24
N PHE A 187 -10.09 17.47 -14.99
CA PHE A 187 -10.58 18.77 -14.55
C PHE A 187 -12.00 18.66 -13.95
N THR A 188 -12.21 19.28 -12.79
CA THR A 188 -13.47 19.32 -12.07
C THR A 188 -13.85 20.76 -11.74
N ALA A 189 -14.81 21.33 -12.48
CA ALA A 189 -15.25 22.71 -12.30
C ALA A 189 -16.02 22.94 -10.98
N LYS A 190 -16.85 21.98 -10.57
CA LYS A 190 -17.72 22.11 -9.39
C LYS A 190 -16.92 21.99 -8.09
N ARG A 191 -17.38 22.68 -7.05
CA ARG A 191 -16.89 22.49 -5.67
C ARG A 191 -17.30 21.12 -5.14
N GLY A 192 -16.38 20.38 -4.52
CA GLY A 192 -16.67 19.13 -3.81
C GLY A 192 -16.65 19.29 -2.29
N THR A 193 -16.81 18.18 -1.57
CA THR A 193 -16.79 18.13 -0.10
C THR A 193 -15.41 18.52 0.43
N PHE A 194 -14.35 18.08 -0.26
CA PHE A 194 -12.96 18.28 0.18
C PHE A 194 -12.10 19.00 -0.86
N HIS A 195 -12.71 19.69 -1.82
CA HIS A 195 -11.97 20.50 -2.77
C HIS A 195 -12.71 21.76 -3.20
N ALA A 196 -11.92 22.80 -3.50
CA ALA A 196 -12.39 24.00 -4.16
C ALA A 196 -12.88 23.72 -5.59
N PRO A 197 -13.71 24.62 -6.18
CA PRO A 197 -14.04 24.55 -7.60
C PRO A 197 -12.78 24.68 -8.49
N ASN A 198 -12.95 24.37 -9.77
CA ASN A 198 -11.90 24.44 -10.80
C ASN A 198 -10.61 23.68 -10.43
N GLN A 199 -10.76 22.46 -9.93
CA GLN A 199 -9.63 21.60 -9.61
C GLN A 199 -9.11 20.89 -10.86
N LEU A 200 -7.81 20.96 -11.11
CA LEU A 200 -7.08 20.02 -11.96
C LEU A 200 -6.40 18.99 -11.05
N ALA A 201 -6.76 17.72 -11.20
CA ALA A 201 -6.15 16.59 -10.50
C ALA A 201 -5.42 15.70 -11.49
N CYS A 202 -4.19 15.31 -11.18
CA CYS A 202 -3.39 14.43 -12.02
C CYS A 202 -2.82 13.27 -11.19
N ILE A 203 -2.68 12.10 -11.80
CA ILE A 203 -2.15 10.90 -11.14
C ILE A 203 -1.28 10.11 -12.12
N ALA A 204 -0.22 9.47 -11.62
CA ALA A 204 0.60 8.56 -12.40
C ALA A 204 -0.07 7.17 -12.49
N PRO A 205 0.32 6.30 -13.46
CA PRO A 205 -0.05 4.90 -13.42
C PRO A 205 0.36 4.28 -12.08
N PHE A 206 -0.54 3.55 -11.43
CA PHE A 206 -0.18 2.88 -10.18
C PHE A 206 0.93 1.85 -10.41
N GLY A 207 1.92 1.83 -9.50
CA GLY A 207 3.16 1.06 -9.65
C GLY A 207 4.29 1.80 -10.36
N MET A 208 4.03 2.93 -11.04
CA MET A 208 5.06 3.88 -11.48
C MET A 208 5.47 4.79 -10.31
N VAL A 209 6.20 4.21 -9.36
CA VAL A 209 6.55 4.87 -8.10
C VAL A 209 7.66 5.91 -8.32
N ARG A 210 7.45 7.15 -7.87
CA ARG A 210 8.50 8.19 -7.84
C ARG A 210 9.64 7.82 -6.89
N ARG A 211 10.84 8.31 -7.15
CA ARG A 211 12.03 8.05 -6.32
C ARG A 211 11.87 8.66 -4.92
N PRO A 212 12.32 7.98 -3.85
CA PRO A 212 12.38 8.57 -2.50
C PRO A 212 13.29 9.80 -2.45
N SER A 213 13.02 10.74 -1.54
CA SER A 213 13.86 11.92 -1.26
C SER A 213 14.30 12.68 -2.52
N THR A 214 13.42 12.77 -3.52
CA THR A 214 13.72 13.33 -4.83
C THR A 214 12.75 14.48 -5.10
N GLN A 215 13.29 15.58 -5.64
CA GLN A 215 12.47 16.74 -6.00
C GLN A 215 11.91 16.57 -7.40
N TYR A 216 10.61 16.83 -7.53
CA TYR A 216 9.88 16.81 -8.78
C TYR A 216 9.28 18.18 -9.06
N ALA A 217 9.13 18.51 -10.34
CA ALA A 217 8.35 19.64 -10.79
C ALA A 217 7.07 19.14 -11.48
N PHE A 218 5.92 19.53 -10.95
CA PHE A 218 4.64 19.40 -11.63
C PHE A 218 4.32 20.73 -12.33
N VAL A 219 4.17 20.69 -13.65
CA VAL A 219 4.15 21.88 -14.50
C VAL A 219 2.85 21.95 -15.28
N VAL A 220 2.21 23.13 -15.26
CA VAL A 220 1.11 23.50 -16.15
C VAL A 220 1.61 24.59 -17.08
N THR A 221 1.36 24.42 -18.38
CA THR A 221 1.78 25.37 -19.41
C THR A 221 0.62 26.24 -19.89
N THR A 222 0.93 27.28 -20.65
CA THR A 222 -0.02 28.12 -21.38
C THR A 222 -0.78 27.37 -22.48
N ALA A 223 -0.38 26.14 -22.83
CA ALA A 223 -1.15 25.28 -23.73
C ALA A 223 -2.47 24.80 -23.11
N VAL A 224 -2.57 24.77 -21.78
CA VAL A 224 -3.86 24.64 -21.09
C VAL A 224 -4.70 25.89 -21.32
N ARG A 225 -5.98 25.70 -21.65
CA ARG A 225 -6.90 26.80 -21.97
C ARG A 225 -7.97 26.95 -20.90
N GLY A 226 -8.35 28.20 -20.62
CA GLY A 226 -9.60 28.52 -19.94
C GLY A 226 -10.80 28.06 -20.77
N ALA A 227 -11.97 27.97 -20.14
CA ALA A 227 -13.22 27.68 -20.84
C ALA A 227 -13.60 28.77 -21.87
N ASP A 228 -12.95 29.94 -21.79
CA ASP A 228 -13.01 31.03 -22.76
C ASP A 228 -12.07 30.84 -23.98
N GLY A 229 -11.26 29.78 -23.98
CA GLY A 229 -10.28 29.47 -25.03
C GLY A 229 -8.96 30.23 -24.91
N LEU A 230 -8.79 31.09 -23.91
CA LEU A 230 -7.55 31.83 -23.69
C LEU A 230 -6.51 30.95 -22.97
N PRO A 231 -5.20 31.11 -23.25
CA PRO A 231 -4.15 30.42 -22.50
C PRO A 231 -4.22 30.78 -21.02
N VAL A 232 -4.04 29.79 -20.14
CA VAL A 232 -3.96 30.04 -18.70
C VAL A 232 -2.76 30.92 -18.36
N GLN A 233 -2.90 31.73 -17.31
CA GLN A 233 -1.87 32.68 -16.87
C GLN A 233 -1.20 32.26 -15.56
N ALA A 234 0.04 32.72 -15.40
CA ALA A 234 0.80 32.58 -14.16
C ALA A 234 0.41 33.66 -13.14
N SER A 235 0.36 33.26 -11.86
CA SER A 235 0.20 34.22 -10.77
C SER A 235 1.45 35.09 -10.60
N GLY A 236 1.30 36.28 -10.02
CA GLY A 236 2.42 37.16 -9.67
C GLY A 236 3.54 36.45 -8.89
N PRO A 237 3.23 35.75 -7.77
CA PRO A 237 4.18 34.90 -7.06
C PRO A 237 4.90 33.87 -7.93
N THR A 238 4.20 33.22 -8.86
CA THR A 238 4.81 32.25 -9.78
C THR A 238 5.84 32.93 -10.68
N LEU A 239 5.51 34.09 -11.27
CA LEU A 239 6.44 34.86 -12.12
C LEU A 239 7.70 35.30 -11.37
N GLU A 240 7.57 35.70 -10.09
CA GLU A 240 8.71 36.05 -9.24
C GLU A 240 9.64 34.84 -9.01
N LEU A 241 9.07 33.67 -8.68
CA LEU A 241 9.83 32.43 -8.46
C LEU A 241 10.53 31.95 -9.74
N LEU A 242 9.83 31.99 -10.89
CA LEU A 242 10.41 31.66 -12.19
C LEU A 242 11.59 32.58 -12.56
N ALA A 243 11.56 33.84 -12.13
CA ALA A 243 12.66 34.78 -12.29
C ALA A 243 13.76 34.62 -11.22
N GLY A 244 13.70 33.57 -10.39
CA GLY A 244 14.67 33.27 -9.34
C GLY A 244 14.60 34.20 -8.11
N ARG A 245 13.49 34.94 -7.93
CA ARG A 245 13.29 35.85 -6.80
C ARG A 245 12.49 35.17 -5.68
N ASP A 246 12.85 35.49 -4.46
CA ASP A 246 12.15 34.97 -3.28
C ASP A 246 10.78 35.63 -3.12
N VAL A 247 9.80 34.85 -2.68
CA VAL A 247 8.44 35.33 -2.45
C VAL A 247 8.08 35.17 -0.97
N ALA A 248 7.40 36.16 -0.40
CA ALA A 248 6.89 36.05 0.97
C ALA A 248 5.73 35.05 1.05
N GLY A 249 5.74 34.19 2.06
CA GLY A 249 4.63 33.27 2.35
C GLY A 249 4.20 33.33 3.81
N ALA A 250 2.98 32.84 4.09
CA ALA A 250 2.37 32.81 5.41
C ALA A 250 3.17 31.99 6.44
N HIS A 251 4.01 31.06 5.96
CA HIS A 251 4.84 30.17 6.78
C HIS A 251 6.35 30.40 6.63
N GLY A 252 6.74 31.51 5.99
CA GLY A 252 8.12 31.86 5.70
C GLY A 252 8.34 32.22 4.23
N PRO A 253 9.49 32.80 3.87
CA PRO A 253 9.82 33.07 2.49
C PRO A 253 10.05 31.77 1.70
N ILE A 254 9.60 31.75 0.45
CA ILE A 254 9.87 30.69 -0.51
C ILE A 254 11.04 31.14 -1.37
N ALA A 255 12.10 30.33 -1.41
CA ALA A 255 13.29 30.64 -2.19
C ALA A 255 13.02 30.48 -3.70
N GLY A 256 13.43 31.47 -4.50
CA GLY A 256 13.29 31.40 -5.96
C GLY A 256 14.36 30.55 -6.65
N ALA A 257 15.52 30.36 -6.03
CA ALA A 257 16.64 29.64 -6.63
C ALA A 257 16.32 28.20 -7.11
N PRO A 258 15.58 27.37 -6.34
CA PRO A 258 15.18 26.03 -6.81
C PRO A 258 14.31 26.05 -8.07
N TYR A 259 13.45 27.06 -8.22
CA TYR A 259 12.59 27.22 -9.40
C TYR A 259 13.42 27.57 -10.64
N ALA A 260 14.37 28.51 -10.53
CA ALA A 260 15.28 28.83 -11.63
C ALA A 260 16.16 27.62 -12.04
N GLN A 261 16.57 26.78 -11.09
CA GLN A 261 17.28 25.54 -11.37
C GLN A 261 16.38 24.52 -12.10
N ALA A 262 15.14 24.35 -11.65
CA ALA A 262 14.17 23.49 -12.31
C ALA A 262 13.91 23.93 -13.77
N LEU A 263 13.83 25.23 -14.04
CA LEU A 263 13.71 25.76 -15.39
C LEU A 263 14.85 25.35 -16.31
N THR A 264 16.10 25.38 -15.81
CA THR A 264 17.27 24.94 -16.57
C THR A 264 17.15 23.46 -16.96
N ILE A 265 16.59 22.62 -16.07
CA ILE A 265 16.38 21.19 -16.34
C ILE A 265 15.23 20.96 -17.32
N ILE A 266 14.15 21.72 -17.20
CA ILE A 266 13.03 21.69 -18.14
C ILE A 266 13.50 22.07 -19.55
N GLU A 267 14.28 23.14 -19.68
CA GLU A 267 14.86 23.58 -20.96
C GLU A 267 15.77 22.50 -21.56
N GLN A 268 16.63 21.88 -20.76
CA GLN A 268 17.49 20.78 -21.20
C GLN A 268 16.71 19.54 -21.63
N ALA A 269 15.53 19.30 -21.04
CA ALA A 269 14.65 18.20 -21.43
C ALA A 269 13.87 18.51 -22.74
N GLY A 270 13.85 19.77 -23.18
CA GLY A 270 13.17 20.23 -24.40
C GLY A 270 11.91 21.07 -24.16
N GLY A 271 11.54 21.30 -22.90
CA GLY A 271 10.43 22.19 -22.54
C GLY A 271 10.80 23.66 -22.67
N SER A 272 9.80 24.53 -22.81
CA SER A 272 9.99 25.98 -22.92
C SER A 272 9.67 26.67 -21.58
N PRO A 273 10.64 27.31 -20.91
CA PRO A 273 10.40 28.06 -19.68
C PRO A 273 9.38 29.20 -19.83
N GLU A 274 9.29 29.80 -21.02
CA GLU A 274 8.37 30.92 -21.30
C GLU A 274 6.90 30.47 -21.33
N ASP A 275 6.66 29.18 -21.58
CA ASP A 275 5.31 28.61 -21.66
C ASP A 275 4.77 28.15 -20.30
N ILE A 276 5.50 28.33 -19.20
CA ILE A 276 5.09 27.84 -17.87
C ILE A 276 4.10 28.82 -17.22
N ALA A 277 2.88 28.34 -17.00
CA ALA A 277 1.84 29.05 -16.26
C ALA A 277 1.83 28.71 -14.77
N MET A 278 2.23 27.50 -14.39
CA MET A 278 2.38 27.11 -12.99
C MET A 278 3.46 26.04 -12.85
N ILE A 279 4.25 26.14 -11.78
CA ILE A 279 5.19 25.10 -11.37
C ILE A 279 5.07 24.83 -9.87
N ALA A 280 4.82 23.57 -9.52
CA ALA A 280 4.84 23.09 -8.14
C ALA A 280 6.07 22.20 -7.95
N LEU A 281 7.06 22.70 -7.21
CA LEU A 281 8.18 21.87 -6.75
C LEU A 281 7.75 21.12 -5.50
N TYR A 282 7.99 19.82 -5.44
CA TYR A 282 7.75 19.02 -4.25
C TYR A 282 8.79 17.92 -4.10
N THR A 283 9.18 17.65 -2.85
CA THR A 283 10.13 16.60 -2.51
C THR A 283 9.41 15.39 -1.94
N THR A 284 9.66 14.20 -2.49
CA THR A 284 9.07 12.94 -2.00
C THR A 284 9.66 12.50 -0.66
N VAL A 285 8.86 11.81 0.16
CA VAL A 285 9.31 11.19 1.41
C VAL A 285 10.24 9.99 1.14
N ASP A 286 11.04 9.58 2.12
CA ASP A 286 11.64 8.24 2.14
C ASP A 286 10.76 7.30 2.98
N PRO A 287 9.94 6.44 2.36
CA PRO A 287 9.01 5.57 3.09
C PRO A 287 9.75 4.52 3.92
N ALA A 288 10.98 4.17 3.54
CA ALA A 288 11.78 3.14 4.20
C ALA A 288 12.68 3.71 5.31
N ALA A 289 12.79 5.04 5.49
CA ALA A 289 13.67 5.63 6.50
C ALA A 289 13.37 5.09 7.91
N ARG A 290 12.10 5.13 8.32
CA ARG A 290 11.68 4.63 9.64
C ARG A 290 11.87 3.11 9.76
N LEU A 291 11.54 2.36 8.71
CA LEU A 291 11.73 0.91 8.64
C LEU A 291 13.20 0.54 8.90
N ARG A 292 14.14 1.19 8.21
CA ARG A 292 15.58 0.94 8.34
C ARG A 292 16.11 1.35 9.71
N THR A 293 15.67 2.48 10.27
CA THR A 293 16.09 2.91 11.61
C THR A 293 15.66 1.90 12.68
N VAL A 294 14.42 1.40 12.61
CA VAL A 294 13.95 0.35 13.52
C VAL A 294 14.73 -0.95 13.27
N ASN A 295 14.98 -1.32 12.02
CA ASN A 295 15.73 -2.53 11.69
C ASN A 295 17.16 -2.52 12.24
N ALA A 296 17.87 -1.39 12.10
CA ALA A 296 19.21 -1.22 12.63
C ALA A 296 19.29 -1.37 14.16
N TRP A 297 18.19 -1.09 14.88
CA TRP A 297 18.08 -1.37 16.32
C TRP A 297 17.79 -2.86 16.57
N TYR A 298 16.88 -3.46 15.81
CA TYR A 298 16.59 -4.90 15.86
C TYR A 298 17.85 -5.75 15.62
N ASP A 299 18.71 -5.36 14.68
CA ASP A 299 19.98 -6.03 14.36
C ASP A 299 20.98 -6.03 15.54
N LYS A 300 20.91 -5.01 16.41
CA LYS A 300 21.80 -4.87 17.58
C LYS A 300 21.30 -5.62 18.82
N LEU A 301 20.05 -6.12 18.81
CA LEU A 301 19.51 -6.86 19.94
C LEU A 301 20.30 -8.17 20.17
N PRO A 302 20.34 -8.70 21.40
CA PRO A 302 20.86 -10.05 21.65
C PRO A 302 20.16 -11.09 20.76
N GLU A 303 20.85 -12.18 20.44
CA GLU A 303 20.22 -13.27 19.68
C GLU A 303 18.96 -13.76 20.41
N PRO A 304 17.83 -13.88 19.70
CA PRO A 304 16.61 -14.42 20.28
C PRO A 304 16.82 -15.89 20.64
N VAL A 305 16.32 -16.28 21.81
CA VAL A 305 16.41 -17.64 22.32
C VAL A 305 15.02 -18.14 22.66
N ILE A 306 14.77 -19.44 22.43
CA ILE A 306 13.52 -20.06 22.85
C ILE A 306 13.35 -19.97 24.36
N ASP A 307 12.10 -19.85 24.80
CA ASP A 307 11.72 -19.94 26.19
C ASP A 307 11.96 -21.38 26.71
N THR A 308 12.94 -21.54 27.59
CA THR A 308 13.30 -22.86 28.14
C THR A 308 12.32 -23.37 29.19
N GLU A 309 11.49 -22.51 29.79
CA GLU A 309 10.45 -22.93 30.73
C GLU A 309 9.26 -23.56 30.00
N ARG A 310 8.98 -23.09 28.79
CA ARG A 310 8.06 -23.71 27.83
C ARG A 310 8.83 -24.39 26.71
N ALA A 311 9.44 -25.51 27.08
CA ALA A 311 10.24 -26.33 26.18
C ALA A 311 9.53 -26.58 24.84
N LEU A 312 10.32 -26.54 23.75
CA LEU A 312 9.89 -26.94 22.43
C LEU A 312 9.23 -28.32 22.50
N SER A 313 8.04 -28.45 21.94
CA SER A 313 7.24 -29.68 22.07
C SER A 313 6.62 -30.09 20.73
N VAL A 314 6.34 -31.38 20.59
CA VAL A 314 5.61 -31.89 19.43
C VAL A 314 4.16 -31.44 19.52
N HIS A 315 3.72 -30.64 18.56
CA HIS A 315 2.33 -30.18 18.46
C HIS A 315 1.47 -31.20 17.72
N GLU A 316 1.91 -31.60 16.52
CA GLU A 316 1.18 -32.53 15.65
C GLU A 316 2.15 -33.25 14.70
N VAL A 317 1.73 -34.40 14.18
CA VAL A 317 2.53 -35.19 13.24
C VAL A 317 1.65 -35.54 12.04
N TYR A 318 2.14 -35.20 10.85
CA TYR A 318 1.53 -35.54 9.58
C TYR A 318 2.42 -36.51 8.79
N ASP A 319 1.95 -36.94 7.63
CA ASP A 319 2.67 -37.92 6.80
C ASP A 319 4.03 -37.38 6.33
N ASP A 320 4.07 -36.15 5.82
CA ASP A 320 5.28 -35.57 5.22
C ASP A 320 6.14 -34.74 6.19
N TYR A 321 5.58 -34.31 7.33
CA TYR A 321 6.24 -33.40 8.26
C TYR A 321 5.75 -33.54 9.70
N ILE A 322 6.56 -33.07 10.64
CA ILE A 322 6.22 -32.92 12.05
C ILE A 322 6.12 -31.43 12.40
N VAL A 323 5.16 -31.08 13.27
CA VAL A 323 4.96 -29.72 13.77
C VAL A 323 5.48 -29.64 15.19
N LEU A 324 6.36 -28.68 15.43
CA LEU A 324 6.86 -28.31 16.75
C LEU A 324 6.25 -26.96 17.14
N GLU A 325 5.85 -26.83 18.40
CA GLU A 325 5.41 -25.57 19.01
C GLU A 325 6.46 -25.10 20.01
N GLY A 326 6.81 -23.82 19.92
CA GLY A 326 7.71 -23.17 20.86
C GLY A 326 7.30 -21.73 21.09
N PHE A 327 8.04 -21.09 21.99
CA PHE A 327 7.80 -19.69 22.34
C PHE A 327 9.12 -18.96 22.51
N TYR A 328 9.10 -17.65 22.30
CA TYR A 328 10.23 -16.77 22.63
C TYR A 328 9.74 -15.33 22.84
N ASP A 329 10.60 -14.49 23.40
CA ASP A 329 10.25 -13.10 23.69
C ASP A 329 10.67 -12.15 22.55
N VAL A 330 9.76 -11.25 22.19
CA VAL A 330 10.03 -10.10 21.32
C VAL A 330 9.96 -8.79 22.14
N PRO A 331 10.75 -7.77 21.77
CA PRO A 331 10.68 -6.48 22.42
C PRO A 331 9.35 -5.78 22.12
N VAL A 332 8.85 -5.03 23.09
CA VAL A 332 7.77 -4.07 22.89
C VAL A 332 8.37 -2.69 22.91
N ILE A 333 8.23 -1.98 21.79
CA ILE A 333 8.72 -0.60 21.63
C ILE A 333 7.58 0.42 21.50
N GLN A 334 6.32 -0.01 21.67
CA GLN A 334 5.13 0.85 21.61
C GLN A 334 4.58 1.18 23.00
N THR A 335 4.15 2.42 23.19
CA THR A 335 3.50 2.91 24.42
C THR A 335 1.96 2.85 24.34
N GLY A 336 1.29 2.87 25.49
CA GLY A 336 -0.17 2.93 25.62
C GLY A 336 -0.85 1.55 25.68
N GLN A 337 -2.17 1.56 25.70
CA GLN A 337 -2.97 0.34 25.93
C GLN A 337 -3.16 -0.44 24.63
N ARG A 338 -2.78 -1.72 24.61
CA ARG A 338 -3.09 -2.66 23.52
C ARG A 338 -4.60 -2.94 23.44
N PRO A 339 -5.18 -3.08 22.24
CA PRO A 339 -4.54 -3.18 20.92
C PRO A 339 -4.35 -1.83 20.21
N TYR A 340 -4.11 -0.75 20.96
CA TYR A 340 -3.82 0.59 20.44
C TYR A 340 -4.97 1.25 19.67
N GLY A 341 -6.22 0.89 20.00
CA GLY A 341 -7.42 1.37 19.32
C GLY A 341 -7.69 2.88 19.41
N SER A 342 -6.95 3.63 20.22
CA SER A 342 -7.10 5.09 20.36
C SER A 342 -5.76 5.80 20.52
N SER A 343 -5.64 6.96 19.87
CA SER A 343 -4.53 7.89 20.07
C SER A 343 -4.52 8.41 21.51
N PRO A 344 -3.35 8.56 22.18
CA PRO A 344 -2.00 8.46 21.63
C PRO A 344 -1.34 7.07 21.76
N SER A 345 -2.09 6.00 22.03
CA SER A 345 -1.52 4.64 22.16
C SER A 345 -0.96 4.12 20.82
N GLY A 346 -0.01 3.19 20.88
CA GLY A 346 0.57 2.51 19.72
C GLY A 346 1.71 3.24 19.02
N LYS A 347 2.22 4.34 19.60
CA LYS A 347 3.40 5.01 19.07
C LYS A 347 4.69 4.29 19.51
N ILE A 348 5.64 4.11 18.60
CA ILE A 348 7.01 3.73 18.94
C ILE A 348 7.62 4.81 19.85
N VAL A 349 8.23 4.39 20.94
CA VAL A 349 8.98 5.24 21.86
C VAL A 349 10.40 5.41 21.33
N TRP A 350 10.87 6.66 21.29
CA TRP A 350 12.18 7.01 20.77
C TRP A 350 13.02 7.65 21.87
N LYS A 351 14.28 7.23 21.96
CA LYS A 351 15.29 7.81 22.87
C LYS A 351 16.59 7.99 22.09
N ASP A 352 17.06 9.24 22.03
CA ASP A 352 18.29 9.60 21.31
C ASP A 352 18.31 9.13 19.83
N GLY A 353 17.15 9.10 19.18
CA GLY A 353 17.00 8.68 17.77
C GLY A 353 16.89 7.18 17.52
N GLU A 354 16.96 6.35 18.56
CA GLU A 354 16.74 4.90 18.47
C GLU A 354 15.42 4.49 19.16
N PRO A 355 14.80 3.37 18.77
CA PRO A 355 13.68 2.80 19.51
C PRO A 355 14.06 2.47 20.96
N GLU A 356 13.16 2.75 21.90
CA GLU A 356 13.29 2.34 23.29
C GLU A 356 12.38 1.13 23.57
N GLN A 357 12.99 0.06 24.07
CA GLN A 357 12.23 -1.08 24.59
C GLN A 357 11.56 -0.70 25.92
N VAL A 358 10.24 -0.77 25.95
CA VAL A 358 9.42 -0.45 27.13
C VAL A 358 8.84 -1.68 27.82
N ASP A 359 8.76 -2.81 27.11
CA ASP A 359 8.30 -4.10 27.65
C ASP A 359 8.85 -5.28 26.82
N LYS A 360 8.50 -6.50 27.19
CA LYS A 360 8.66 -7.72 26.39
C LYS A 360 7.32 -8.42 26.24
N GLN A 361 7.13 -9.07 25.10
CA GLN A 361 6.00 -9.94 24.89
C GLN A 361 6.48 -11.31 24.49
N SER A 362 5.96 -12.33 25.16
CA SER A 362 6.19 -13.70 24.75
C SER A 362 5.23 -14.10 23.65
N ILE A 363 5.76 -14.69 22.57
CA ILE A 363 4.99 -15.08 21.39
C ILE A 363 5.18 -16.55 21.09
N ARG A 364 4.16 -17.17 20.50
CA ARG A 364 4.23 -18.55 20.01
C ARG A 364 4.75 -18.59 18.59
N PHE A 365 5.44 -19.65 18.26
CA PHE A 365 5.74 -20.03 16.90
C PHE A 365 5.50 -21.52 16.65
N PHE A 366 5.21 -21.84 15.40
CA PHE A 366 5.20 -23.19 14.85
C PHE A 366 6.38 -23.36 13.92
N LEU A 367 7.01 -24.53 14.01
CA LEU A 367 8.10 -24.95 13.18
C LEU A 367 7.77 -26.32 12.60
N THR A 368 7.68 -26.41 11.27
CA THR A 368 7.44 -27.66 10.57
C THR A 368 8.76 -28.22 10.05
N VAL A 369 9.06 -29.47 10.40
CA VAL A 369 10.27 -30.16 9.98
C VAL A 369 9.88 -31.30 9.04
N PRO A 370 10.42 -31.36 7.81
CA PRO A 370 10.18 -32.47 6.90
C PRO A 370 10.59 -33.81 7.53
N ARG A 371 9.82 -34.86 7.30
CA ARG A 371 10.14 -36.23 7.76
C ARG A 371 11.14 -36.90 6.82
N GLN A 372 12.26 -36.24 6.59
CA GLN A 372 13.36 -36.66 5.73
C GLN A 372 14.69 -36.33 6.44
N PRO A 373 15.80 -37.02 6.10
CA PRO A 373 17.10 -36.66 6.64
C PRO A 373 17.45 -35.21 6.35
N MET A 374 17.90 -34.48 7.36
CA MET A 374 18.36 -33.10 7.18
C MET A 374 19.51 -33.04 6.16
N PRO A 375 19.47 -32.12 5.18
CA PRO A 375 20.62 -31.86 4.30
C PRO A 375 21.87 -31.44 5.09
N ALA A 376 23.06 -31.65 4.53
CA ALA A 376 24.32 -31.35 5.22
C ALA A 376 24.47 -29.89 5.69
N ALA A 377 23.85 -28.93 4.99
CA ALA A 377 23.85 -27.50 5.35
C ALA A 377 22.72 -27.10 6.32
N GLY A 378 21.78 -28.01 6.62
CA GLY A 378 20.52 -27.70 7.30
C GLY A 378 19.32 -27.72 6.37
N PHE A 379 18.11 -27.60 6.92
CA PHE A 379 16.89 -27.45 6.13
C PHE A 379 16.77 -26.03 5.57
N ALA A 380 16.48 -25.90 4.28
CA ALA A 380 15.91 -24.66 3.74
C ALA A 380 14.62 -24.32 4.48
N THR A 381 14.31 -23.04 4.67
CA THR A 381 13.15 -22.64 5.49
C THR A 381 12.29 -21.58 4.81
N MET A 382 10.98 -21.80 4.81
CA MET A 382 9.99 -20.79 4.43
C MET A 382 9.36 -20.18 5.69
N LEU A 383 9.58 -18.88 5.91
CA LEU A 383 8.86 -18.11 6.91
C LEU A 383 7.50 -17.70 6.32
N TYR A 384 6.40 -18.21 6.87
CA TYR A 384 5.05 -17.91 6.43
C TYR A 384 4.44 -16.75 7.22
N LEU A 385 3.95 -15.76 6.48
CA LEU A 385 3.36 -14.53 6.97
C LEU A 385 1.88 -14.50 6.60
N HIS A 386 1.00 -14.70 7.59
CA HIS A 386 -0.44 -14.85 7.36
C HIS A 386 -1.15 -13.53 7.00
N GLY A 387 -2.36 -13.65 6.44
CA GLY A 387 -3.20 -12.53 6.05
C GLY A 387 -3.98 -11.88 7.20
N SER A 388 -4.80 -10.88 6.89
CA SER A 388 -5.65 -10.16 7.87
C SER A 388 -6.52 -11.11 8.67
N GLY A 389 -6.48 -11.04 9.99
CA GLY A 389 -7.30 -11.89 10.86
C GLY A 389 -6.88 -13.36 10.89
N GLY A 390 -5.78 -13.70 10.21
CA GLY A 390 -5.21 -15.03 10.21
C GLY A 390 -4.48 -15.36 11.50
N ARG A 391 -3.88 -16.55 11.52
CA ARG A 391 -3.15 -17.10 12.65
C ARG A 391 -1.93 -17.88 12.19
N ALA A 392 -0.96 -18.09 13.08
CA ALA A 392 0.26 -18.84 12.76
C ALA A 392 -0.03 -20.29 12.29
N GLU A 393 -1.11 -20.90 12.79
CA GLU A 393 -1.57 -22.24 12.39
C GLU A 393 -1.96 -22.34 10.91
N GLU A 394 -2.17 -21.22 10.20
CA GLU A 394 -2.44 -21.23 8.76
C GLU A 394 -1.30 -21.85 7.94
N LEU A 395 -0.07 -21.86 8.47
CA LEU A 395 1.02 -22.63 7.90
C LEU A 395 0.67 -24.13 7.74
N LEU A 396 -0.16 -24.66 8.64
CA LEU A 396 -0.54 -26.06 8.73
C LEU A 396 -1.88 -26.34 8.06
N ASP A 397 -2.86 -25.46 8.25
CA ASP A 397 -4.27 -25.75 7.94
C ASP A 397 -4.83 -24.98 6.74
N ARG A 398 -4.11 -23.99 6.19
CA ARG A 398 -4.58 -23.21 5.02
C ARG A 398 -4.32 -23.94 3.70
N GLY A 399 -4.97 -25.07 3.52
CA GLY A 399 -4.88 -25.89 2.31
C GLY A 399 -5.95 -25.59 1.26
N ALA A 400 -5.96 -26.42 0.21
CA ALA A 400 -6.99 -26.37 -0.82
C ALA A 400 -8.34 -26.84 -0.26
N ARG A 401 -9.40 -26.10 -0.60
CA ARG A 401 -10.77 -26.47 -0.28
C ARG A 401 -11.40 -27.24 -1.43
N LEU A 402 -12.28 -28.18 -1.11
CA LEU A 402 -13.08 -28.89 -2.12
C LEU A 402 -14.22 -28.00 -2.64
N GLU A 403 -14.88 -27.32 -1.69
CA GLU A 403 -15.95 -26.35 -1.95
C GLU A 403 -15.69 -25.09 -1.12
N ALA A 404 -16.16 -23.93 -1.57
CA ALA A 404 -15.82 -22.64 -0.96
C ALA A 404 -16.15 -22.54 0.55
N ASP A 405 -17.22 -23.21 0.98
CA ASP A 405 -17.74 -23.22 2.35
C ASP A 405 -17.20 -24.36 3.22
N THR A 406 -16.28 -25.18 2.69
CA THR A 406 -15.66 -26.28 3.43
C THR A 406 -14.32 -25.88 4.03
N GLU A 407 -13.95 -26.47 5.16
CA GLU A 407 -12.59 -26.35 5.68
C GLU A 407 -11.64 -27.22 4.84
N ALA A 408 -10.40 -26.75 4.66
CA ALA A 408 -9.36 -27.56 4.05
C ALA A 408 -9.01 -28.74 4.99
N PRO A 409 -8.53 -29.87 4.46
CA PRO A 409 -8.04 -30.96 5.31
C PRO A 409 -6.95 -30.49 6.28
N LEU A 410 -6.98 -30.95 7.53
CA LEU A 410 -5.94 -30.63 8.50
C LEU A 410 -4.57 -31.06 7.98
N GLY A 411 -3.57 -30.22 8.21
CA GLY A 411 -2.21 -30.46 7.77
C GLY A 411 -1.99 -30.29 6.27
N SER A 412 -2.97 -29.82 5.49
CA SER A 412 -2.84 -29.62 4.04
C SER A 412 -2.42 -28.20 3.61
N GLY A 413 -2.01 -27.36 4.57
CA GLY A 413 -1.54 -26.01 4.34
C GLY A 413 -0.16 -25.91 3.67
N PRO A 414 0.43 -24.70 3.62
CA PRO A 414 1.72 -24.47 2.97
C PRO A 414 2.84 -25.41 3.44
N ALA A 415 2.85 -25.80 4.72
CA ALA A 415 3.83 -26.74 5.27
C ALA A 415 3.86 -28.08 4.53
N MET A 416 2.70 -28.63 4.15
CA MET A 416 2.64 -29.88 3.38
C MET A 416 3.26 -29.71 2.00
N SER A 417 2.94 -28.60 1.35
CA SER A 417 3.41 -28.31 -0.02
C SER A 417 4.95 -28.22 -0.07
N ILE A 418 5.58 -27.60 0.92
CA ILE A 418 7.03 -27.40 0.96
C ILE A 418 7.78 -28.60 1.57
N ALA A 419 7.15 -29.37 2.48
CA ALA A 419 7.79 -30.50 3.13
C ALA A 419 8.18 -31.61 2.14
N GLN A 420 7.36 -31.83 1.11
CA GLN A 420 7.67 -32.77 0.02
C GLN A 420 8.97 -32.41 -0.72
N TYR A 421 9.33 -31.13 -0.71
CA TYR A 421 10.55 -30.59 -1.30
C TYR A 421 11.72 -30.50 -0.30
N GLY A 422 11.57 -31.02 0.92
CA GLY A 422 12.62 -31.00 1.94
C GLY A 422 12.83 -29.62 2.57
N ILE A 423 11.79 -28.77 2.57
CA ILE A 423 11.84 -27.41 3.11
C ILE A 423 11.05 -27.37 4.43
N ALA A 424 11.65 -26.79 5.46
CA ALA A 424 10.99 -26.51 6.74
C ALA A 424 10.10 -25.25 6.65
N GLY A 425 9.08 -25.18 7.49
CA GLY A 425 8.20 -24.01 7.60
C GLY A 425 8.29 -23.36 8.96
N PHE A 426 8.17 -22.04 9.03
CA PHE A 426 8.10 -21.29 10.27
C PHE A 426 6.96 -20.28 10.23
N ALA A 427 6.16 -20.19 11.29
CA ALA A 427 5.15 -19.14 11.45
C ALA A 427 5.05 -18.74 12.92
N ALA A 428 4.94 -17.44 13.19
CA ALA A 428 4.80 -16.90 14.55
C ALA A 428 3.51 -16.09 14.70
N ASP A 429 3.04 -15.95 15.93
CA ASP A 429 1.92 -15.05 16.23
C ASP A 429 2.30 -13.60 15.91
N PHE A 430 1.68 -13.05 14.87
CA PHE A 430 1.90 -11.70 14.39
C PHE A 430 1.54 -10.63 15.42
N ASN A 431 2.12 -9.44 15.27
CA ASN A 431 1.76 -8.30 16.09
C ASN A 431 0.23 -8.12 16.10
N LEU A 432 -0.34 -8.00 17.31
CA LEU A 432 -1.77 -7.89 17.60
C LEU A 432 -2.66 -9.08 17.15
N HIS A 433 -2.08 -10.20 16.71
CA HIS A 433 -2.79 -11.42 16.29
C HIS A 433 -2.46 -12.62 17.18
N GLY A 434 -3.18 -13.73 16.96
CA GLY A 434 -3.00 -14.96 17.71
C GLY A 434 -3.17 -14.69 19.21
N MET A 435 -2.23 -15.17 20.02
CA MET A 435 -2.28 -14.97 21.48
C MET A 435 -1.89 -13.55 21.92
N ARG A 436 -1.53 -12.65 20.98
CA ARG A 436 -1.04 -11.29 21.29
C ARG A 436 -2.18 -10.28 21.47
N HIS A 437 -3.42 -10.73 21.33
CA HIS A 437 -4.64 -9.99 21.64
C HIS A 437 -5.71 -10.97 22.19
N ASP A 438 -6.52 -10.52 23.16
CA ASP A 438 -7.60 -11.32 23.75
C ASP A 438 -8.93 -10.52 23.76
N PRO A 439 -10.02 -11.04 23.14
CA PRO A 439 -10.01 -12.22 22.27
C PRO A 439 -9.08 -12.01 21.05
N PRO A 440 -8.54 -13.08 20.44
CA PRO A 440 -7.72 -12.96 19.24
C PRO A 440 -8.41 -12.14 18.15
N ASP A 441 -7.68 -11.20 17.52
CA ASP A 441 -8.22 -10.45 16.38
C ASP A 441 -8.26 -11.36 15.15
N THR A 442 -9.45 -11.89 14.86
CA THR A 442 -9.72 -12.69 13.66
C THR A 442 -10.20 -11.86 12.47
N SER A 443 -10.24 -10.53 12.60
CA SER A 443 -10.62 -9.60 11.52
C SER A 443 -9.41 -8.93 10.86
N GLY A 444 -8.30 -8.80 11.58
CA GLY A 444 -7.11 -8.03 11.19
C GLY A 444 -7.26 -6.52 11.31
N LEU A 445 -8.44 -6.03 11.73
CA LEU A 445 -8.74 -4.62 11.82
C LEU A 445 -7.91 -3.90 12.90
N MET A 446 -7.42 -4.62 13.93
CA MET A 446 -6.64 -4.00 15.00
C MET A 446 -5.21 -3.63 14.54
N LEU A 447 -4.61 -4.43 13.66
CA LEU A 447 -3.33 -4.09 13.05
C LEU A 447 -3.49 -2.88 12.11
N TYR A 448 -4.50 -2.93 11.23
CA TYR A 448 -4.78 -1.89 10.25
C TYR A 448 -5.23 -0.57 10.87
N ASN A 449 -6.06 -0.61 11.92
CA ASN A 449 -6.49 0.53 12.73
C ASN A 449 -6.86 1.82 11.94
N LEU A 450 -7.40 1.68 10.73
CA LEU A 450 -7.56 2.76 9.76
C LEU A 450 -8.62 3.80 10.18
N VAL A 451 -9.48 3.45 11.13
CA VAL A 451 -10.59 4.31 11.60
C VAL A 451 -10.37 4.81 13.01
N GLY A 452 -9.76 4.01 13.89
CA GLY A 452 -9.58 4.35 15.31
C GLY A 452 -8.28 5.07 15.62
N ASN A 453 -7.18 4.68 14.95
CA ASN A 453 -5.84 5.20 15.22
C ASN A 453 -4.87 4.91 14.05
N PRO A 454 -5.04 5.58 12.89
CA PRO A 454 -4.17 5.41 11.72
C PRO A 454 -2.70 5.75 12.00
N ARG A 455 -2.41 6.58 13.00
CA ARG A 455 -1.04 6.81 13.47
C ARG A 455 -0.41 5.53 14.02
N ALA A 456 -1.13 4.76 14.84
CA ALA A 456 -0.63 3.48 15.33
C ALA A 456 -0.51 2.44 14.21
N ALA A 457 -1.37 2.49 13.19
CA ALA A 457 -1.29 1.60 12.05
C ALA A 457 0.09 1.61 11.39
N ILE A 458 0.66 2.80 11.13
CA ILE A 458 1.99 2.94 10.54
C ILE A 458 3.04 2.19 11.40
N ASP A 459 3.04 2.42 12.71
CA ASP A 459 4.01 1.76 13.60
C ASP A 459 3.76 0.25 13.74
N ASN A 460 2.49 -0.20 13.72
CA ASN A 460 2.13 -1.61 13.76
C ASN A 460 2.77 -2.37 12.58
N PHE A 461 2.67 -1.84 11.36
CA PHE A 461 3.25 -2.44 10.16
C PHE A 461 4.78 -2.38 10.16
N ILE A 462 5.38 -1.25 10.58
CA ILE A 462 6.85 -1.13 10.71
C ILE A 462 7.40 -2.15 11.71
N ILE A 463 6.73 -2.35 12.84
CA ILE A 463 7.13 -3.36 13.83
C ILE A 463 6.94 -4.76 13.27
N GLY A 464 5.79 -5.04 12.65
CA GLY A 464 5.52 -6.34 12.03
C GLY A 464 6.60 -6.73 11.03
N ALA A 465 7.04 -5.80 10.17
CA ALA A 465 8.10 -6.05 9.19
C ALA A 465 9.47 -6.29 9.85
N ASN A 466 9.77 -5.59 10.95
CA ASN A 466 11.03 -5.74 11.67
C ASN A 466 11.10 -6.99 12.56
N GLU A 467 9.99 -7.46 13.13
CA GLU A 467 9.93 -8.71 13.89
C GLU A 467 10.32 -9.93 13.03
N VAL A 468 10.11 -9.88 11.71
CA VAL A 468 10.58 -10.91 10.76
C VAL A 468 12.11 -11.10 10.84
N THR A 469 12.86 -10.04 11.13
CA THR A 469 14.32 -10.14 11.34
C THR A 469 14.65 -10.98 12.57
N LEU A 470 13.87 -10.87 13.66
CA LEU A 470 14.05 -11.72 14.84
C LEU A 470 13.66 -13.16 14.57
N HIS A 471 12.61 -13.41 13.79
CA HIS A 471 12.23 -14.75 13.38
C HIS A 471 13.37 -15.46 12.63
N ALA A 472 13.97 -14.77 11.65
CA ALA A 472 15.09 -15.31 10.88
C ALA A 472 16.33 -15.54 11.77
N ARG A 473 16.65 -14.61 12.68
CA ARG A 473 17.77 -14.78 13.63
C ARG A 473 17.55 -15.93 14.61
N LEU A 474 16.32 -16.11 15.09
CA LEU A 474 15.95 -17.25 15.94
C LEU A 474 16.22 -18.56 15.19
N LEU A 475 15.75 -18.68 13.95
CA LEU A 475 15.98 -19.86 13.12
C LEU A 475 17.47 -20.11 12.87
N ALA A 476 18.25 -19.06 12.60
CA ALA A 476 19.70 -19.16 12.38
C ALA A 476 20.45 -19.71 13.60
N GLY A 477 19.98 -19.39 14.82
CA GLY A 477 20.57 -19.87 16.08
C GLY A 477 19.95 -21.16 16.62
N LEU A 478 18.83 -21.61 16.08
CA LEU A 478 18.05 -22.73 16.64
C LEU A 478 18.68 -24.08 16.27
N THR A 479 18.84 -24.93 17.30
CA THR A 479 19.19 -26.35 17.14
C THR A 479 18.14 -27.23 17.81
N ILE A 480 17.81 -28.36 17.19
CA ILE A 480 16.84 -29.32 17.75
C ILE A 480 17.52 -30.67 17.94
N ASP A 481 17.41 -31.22 19.14
CA ASP A 481 17.80 -32.60 19.43
C ASP A 481 16.73 -33.56 18.86
N PRO A 482 17.08 -34.47 17.91
CA PRO A 482 16.14 -35.46 17.37
C PRO A 482 15.50 -36.34 18.45
N ALA A 483 16.09 -36.46 19.65
CA ALA A 483 15.51 -37.16 20.79
C ALA A 483 14.14 -36.59 21.23
N LEU A 484 13.81 -35.35 20.82
CA LEU A 484 12.47 -34.77 21.00
C LEU A 484 11.38 -35.63 20.34
N ALA A 485 11.68 -36.19 19.17
CA ALA A 485 10.77 -37.04 18.40
C ALA A 485 11.55 -38.01 17.51
N PRO A 486 12.22 -39.04 18.08
CA PRO A 486 13.24 -39.83 17.40
C PRO A 486 12.70 -40.67 16.24
N GLN A 487 11.39 -40.93 16.20
CA GLN A 487 10.76 -41.62 15.07
C GLN A 487 10.45 -40.71 13.86
N TYR A 488 10.58 -39.39 14.00
CA TYR A 488 10.15 -38.41 13.00
C TYR A 488 11.25 -37.40 12.62
N LEU A 489 12.19 -37.14 13.54
CA LEU A 489 13.28 -36.21 13.35
C LEU A 489 14.57 -36.96 12.99
N ASP A 490 15.24 -36.52 11.93
CA ASP A 490 16.49 -37.10 11.45
C ASP A 490 17.50 -35.98 11.16
N ALA A 491 18.57 -35.92 11.95
CA ALA A 491 19.65 -34.95 11.79
C ALA A 491 20.58 -35.27 10.61
N GLY A 492 20.31 -36.33 9.84
CA GLY A 492 21.13 -36.74 8.71
C GLY A 492 22.57 -37.04 9.17
N GLU A 493 23.53 -36.49 8.43
CA GLU A 493 24.96 -36.67 8.69
C GLU A 493 25.58 -35.57 9.58
N ALA A 494 24.76 -34.80 10.32
CA ALA A 494 25.26 -33.75 11.19
C ALA A 494 26.21 -34.31 12.28
N ASN A 495 27.44 -33.79 12.35
CA ASN A 495 28.50 -34.31 13.22
C ASN A 495 28.17 -34.31 14.72
N ASP A 496 27.32 -33.39 15.17
CA ASP A 496 26.86 -33.29 16.56
C ASP A 496 25.45 -33.83 16.79
N GLY A 497 24.83 -34.40 15.75
CA GLY A 497 23.51 -35.02 15.83
C GLY A 497 22.34 -34.04 16.01
N LEU A 498 22.53 -32.75 15.77
CA LEU A 498 21.47 -31.73 15.93
C LEU A 498 20.91 -31.26 14.58
N ILE A 499 19.58 -31.06 14.55
CA ILE A 499 18.88 -30.43 13.42
C ILE A 499 19.09 -28.92 13.43
N ARG A 500 19.25 -28.33 12.24
CA ARG A 500 19.54 -26.93 11.96
C ARG A 500 18.85 -26.45 10.68
N PHE A 501 18.89 -25.15 10.46
CA PHE A 501 18.28 -24.47 9.32
C PHE A 501 19.36 -23.73 8.52
N ASP A 502 19.32 -23.89 7.20
CA ASP A 502 20.30 -23.31 6.26
C ASP A 502 20.00 -21.82 6.06
N THR A 503 20.87 -20.95 6.61
CA THR A 503 20.70 -19.49 6.55
C THR A 503 20.87 -18.91 5.15
N ASP A 504 21.47 -19.65 4.22
CA ASP A 504 21.58 -19.24 2.81
C ASP A 504 20.33 -19.62 2.00
N ARG A 505 19.31 -20.20 2.66
CA ARG A 505 18.07 -20.69 2.04
C ARG A 505 16.83 -20.35 2.85
N PHE A 506 16.80 -19.16 3.45
CA PHE A 506 15.56 -18.63 4.01
C PHE A 506 14.78 -17.87 2.95
N ALA A 507 13.53 -18.27 2.76
CA ALA A 507 12.54 -17.54 1.99
C ALA A 507 11.44 -17.04 2.92
N LEU A 508 10.76 -15.97 2.54
CA LEU A 508 9.49 -15.63 3.14
C LEU A 508 8.34 -15.80 2.16
N MET A 509 7.18 -16.20 2.66
CA MET A 509 5.92 -16.21 1.93
C MET A 509 4.93 -15.28 2.61
N GLY A 510 4.55 -14.20 1.94
CA GLY A 510 3.55 -13.24 2.40
C GLY A 510 2.21 -13.41 1.71
N GLN A 511 1.15 -13.63 2.50
CA GLN A 511 -0.23 -13.68 2.00
C GLN A 511 -1.02 -12.44 2.40
N SER A 512 -1.66 -11.75 1.45
CA SER A 512 -2.55 -10.60 1.77
C SER A 512 -1.82 -9.53 2.59
N MET A 513 -2.32 -9.16 3.78
CA MET A 513 -1.60 -8.35 4.77
C MET A 513 -0.17 -8.84 5.06
N GLY A 514 0.08 -10.15 5.05
CA GLY A 514 1.42 -10.73 5.16
C GLY A 514 2.33 -10.35 3.99
N SER A 515 1.80 -10.03 2.81
CA SER A 515 2.58 -9.45 1.71
C SER A 515 2.86 -7.95 1.92
N THR A 516 1.91 -7.21 2.50
CA THR A 516 2.10 -5.80 2.93
C THR A 516 3.21 -5.67 3.98
N ILE A 517 3.34 -6.65 4.88
CA ILE A 517 4.42 -6.74 5.88
C ILE A 517 5.70 -7.32 5.28
N GLY A 518 5.57 -8.42 4.53
CA GLY A 518 6.68 -9.22 4.05
C GLY A 518 7.54 -8.52 3.01
N LEU A 519 6.95 -7.71 2.12
CA LEU A 519 7.73 -6.99 1.11
C LEU A 519 8.68 -5.97 1.76
N PRO A 520 8.24 -5.06 2.65
CA PRO A 520 9.17 -4.23 3.41
C PRO A 520 10.15 -5.07 4.26
N ALA A 521 9.73 -6.18 4.85
CA ALA A 521 10.62 -7.01 5.66
C ALA A 521 11.83 -7.57 4.89
N ILE A 522 11.65 -8.03 3.63
CA ILE A 522 12.79 -8.54 2.83
C ILE A 522 13.79 -7.46 2.44
N THR A 523 13.39 -6.19 2.33
CA THR A 523 14.32 -5.12 1.93
C THR A 523 15.31 -4.77 3.02
N VAL A 524 15.00 -5.11 4.28
CA VAL A 524 15.85 -4.81 5.44
C VAL A 524 16.45 -6.04 6.12
N SER A 525 15.94 -7.25 5.90
CA SER A 525 16.53 -8.47 6.47
C SER A 525 17.86 -8.85 5.79
N ASP A 526 18.85 -9.32 6.56
CA ASP A 526 20.09 -9.91 6.04
C ASP A 526 19.99 -11.40 5.69
N LEU A 527 19.14 -12.12 6.42
CA LEU A 527 19.10 -13.58 6.39
C LEU A 527 18.10 -14.13 5.38
N ILE A 528 17.16 -13.33 4.89
CA ILE A 528 16.11 -13.80 3.97
C ILE A 528 16.53 -13.49 2.53
N ASP A 529 16.50 -14.49 1.66
CA ASP A 529 17.00 -14.44 0.29
C ASP A 529 15.92 -14.21 -0.77
N ALA A 530 14.70 -14.64 -0.47
CA ALA A 530 13.61 -14.63 -1.42
C ALA A 530 12.26 -14.27 -0.78
N GLY A 531 11.41 -13.62 -1.56
CA GLY A 531 10.01 -13.37 -1.23
C GLY A 531 9.06 -14.09 -2.20
N VAL A 532 8.09 -14.81 -1.67
CA VAL A 532 6.92 -15.35 -2.40
C VAL A 532 5.70 -14.57 -1.95
N PHE A 533 5.02 -13.88 -2.86
CA PHE A 533 3.88 -13.02 -2.51
C PHE A 533 2.60 -13.51 -3.19
N SER A 534 1.59 -13.86 -2.40
CA SER A 534 0.30 -14.39 -2.87
C SER A 534 -0.86 -13.55 -2.31
N GLY A 535 -1.95 -13.46 -3.08
CA GLY A 535 -3.04 -12.53 -2.79
C GLY A 535 -2.49 -11.13 -2.49
N SER A 536 -1.55 -10.67 -3.33
CA SER A 536 -0.71 -9.51 -3.06
C SER A 536 -1.06 -8.34 -3.97
N GLY A 537 -1.11 -7.16 -3.37
CA GLY A 537 -1.45 -5.91 -4.02
C GLY A 537 -1.04 -4.74 -3.12
N GLY A 538 -1.20 -3.53 -3.62
CA GLY A 538 -0.97 -2.31 -2.87
C GLY A 538 -1.76 -1.15 -3.44
N VAL A 539 -1.35 0.08 -3.13
CA VAL A 539 -2.09 1.30 -3.44
C VAL A 539 -3.44 1.34 -2.72
N LEU A 540 -3.46 2.00 -1.57
CA LEU A 540 -4.66 2.22 -0.78
C LEU A 540 -5.78 2.91 -1.57
N ILE A 541 -5.47 3.78 -2.55
CA ILE A 541 -6.49 4.38 -3.44
C ILE A 541 -7.24 3.29 -4.23
N GLU A 542 -6.53 2.33 -4.81
CA GLU A 542 -7.14 1.20 -5.53
C GLU A 542 -7.98 0.33 -4.60
N VAL A 543 -7.43 -0.02 -3.44
CA VAL A 543 -8.16 -0.80 -2.42
C VAL A 543 -9.44 -0.08 -1.99
N ALA A 544 -9.35 1.23 -1.73
CA ALA A 544 -10.48 2.06 -1.32
C ALA A 544 -11.60 2.10 -2.37
N LEU A 545 -11.26 2.10 -3.66
CA LEU A 545 -12.22 2.26 -4.75
C LEU A 545 -12.75 0.94 -5.30
N LYS A 546 -11.93 -0.11 -5.30
CA LYS A 546 -12.20 -1.33 -6.09
C LYS A 546 -12.42 -2.58 -5.26
N SER A 547 -11.97 -2.63 -4.01
CA SER A 547 -12.14 -3.81 -3.17
C SER A 547 -13.61 -4.11 -2.91
N GLN A 548 -14.00 -5.36 -3.19
CA GLN A 548 -15.37 -5.87 -3.00
C GLN A 548 -15.50 -6.79 -1.79
N ARG A 549 -14.36 -7.24 -1.22
CA ARG A 549 -14.32 -8.12 -0.05
C ARG A 549 -13.50 -7.54 1.11
N PRO A 550 -13.90 -7.81 2.36
CA PRO A 550 -15.12 -8.54 2.76
C PRO A 550 -16.41 -7.72 2.58
N ILE A 551 -16.26 -6.44 2.26
CA ILE A 551 -17.34 -5.49 1.95
C ILE A 551 -16.91 -4.61 0.77
N ASN A 552 -17.87 -3.94 0.13
CA ASN A 552 -17.55 -2.88 -0.83
C ASN A 552 -16.99 -1.66 -0.07
N VAL A 553 -15.66 -1.54 -0.07
CA VAL A 553 -14.93 -0.52 0.71
C VAL A 553 -15.32 0.88 0.23
N GLY A 554 -15.44 1.09 -1.08
CA GLY A 554 -15.75 2.40 -1.66
C GLY A 554 -17.12 2.92 -1.23
N ALA A 555 -18.13 2.07 -1.19
CA ALA A 555 -19.47 2.43 -0.73
C ALA A 555 -19.46 2.89 0.75
N VAL A 556 -18.71 2.18 1.60
CA VAL A 556 -18.59 2.55 3.02
C VAL A 556 -17.79 3.83 3.21
N LEU A 557 -16.65 3.98 2.51
CA LEU A 557 -15.83 5.18 2.59
C LEU A 557 -16.59 6.42 2.15
N ARG A 558 -17.36 6.34 1.05
CA ARG A 558 -18.20 7.46 0.59
C ARG A 558 -19.14 7.96 1.69
N GLN A 559 -19.75 7.04 2.43
CA GLN A 559 -20.64 7.37 3.55
C GLN A 559 -19.88 7.93 4.76
N VAL A 560 -18.79 7.28 5.18
CA VAL A 560 -17.98 7.69 6.34
C VAL A 560 -17.32 9.05 6.12
N LEU A 561 -16.87 9.31 4.90
CA LEU A 561 -16.28 10.59 4.49
C LEU A 561 -17.34 11.66 4.17
N ARG A 562 -18.62 11.30 4.15
CA ARG A 562 -19.77 12.20 3.95
C ARG A 562 -19.80 12.91 2.59
N TYR A 563 -19.38 12.21 1.54
CA TYR A 563 -19.50 12.73 0.17
C TYR A 563 -20.96 12.93 -0.22
N ARG A 564 -21.24 14.01 -0.95
CA ARG A 564 -22.55 14.24 -1.54
C ARG A 564 -22.82 13.26 -2.67
N ALA A 565 -24.09 12.97 -2.93
CA ALA A 565 -24.50 12.02 -3.96
C ALA A 565 -24.07 12.44 -5.39
N ASP A 566 -23.94 13.74 -5.65
CA ASP A 566 -23.57 14.33 -6.94
C ASP A 566 -22.05 14.47 -7.16
N GLU A 567 -21.22 14.10 -6.16
CA GLU A 567 -19.77 14.15 -6.26
C GLU A 567 -19.19 12.84 -6.79
N ASP A 568 -18.21 12.95 -7.68
CA ASP A 568 -17.41 11.80 -8.12
C ASP A 568 -16.51 11.34 -6.97
N PHE A 569 -16.45 10.03 -6.74
CA PHE A 569 -15.51 9.41 -5.81
C PHE A 569 -14.66 8.43 -6.61
N ASP A 570 -13.50 8.92 -7.06
CA ASP A 570 -12.61 8.23 -7.98
C ASP A 570 -11.13 8.45 -7.60
N ARG A 571 -10.22 7.96 -8.45
CA ARG A 571 -8.77 8.04 -8.20
C ARG A 571 -8.21 9.47 -8.21
N PHE A 572 -8.95 10.44 -8.72
CA PHE A 572 -8.59 11.86 -8.74
C PHE A 572 -9.10 12.60 -7.50
N ASP A 573 -9.58 11.87 -6.49
CA ASP A 573 -10.01 12.43 -5.24
C ASP A 573 -8.81 12.86 -4.36
N PRO A 574 -8.77 14.12 -3.90
CA PRO A 574 -7.66 14.62 -3.09
C PRO A 574 -7.60 14.03 -1.68
N MET A 575 -8.72 13.55 -1.12
CA MET A 575 -8.69 12.88 0.20
C MET A 575 -8.09 11.50 0.09
N LEU A 576 -8.47 10.73 -0.93
CA LEU A 576 -7.85 9.42 -1.17
C LEU A 576 -6.34 9.57 -1.39
N SER A 577 -5.92 10.58 -2.16
CA SER A 577 -4.49 10.88 -2.36
C SER A 577 -3.78 11.33 -1.08
N SER A 578 -4.45 12.11 -0.21
CA SER A 578 -3.87 12.56 1.06
C SER A 578 -3.71 11.42 2.06
N VAL A 579 -4.67 10.50 2.11
CA VAL A 579 -4.59 9.29 2.95
C VAL A 579 -3.51 8.34 2.40
N GLN A 580 -3.42 8.16 1.08
CA GLN A 580 -2.34 7.41 0.44
C GLN A 580 -0.97 7.97 0.81
N GLN A 581 -0.83 9.29 0.89
CA GLN A 581 0.44 9.93 1.21
C GLN A 581 1.01 9.48 2.57
N LEU A 582 0.17 9.34 3.60
CA LEU A 582 0.60 8.74 4.87
C LEU A 582 0.82 7.23 4.72
N TRP A 583 -0.05 6.55 3.98
CA TRP A 583 0.02 5.10 3.80
C TRP A 583 1.25 4.63 3.02
N ASP A 584 1.84 5.48 2.16
CA ASP A 584 3.08 5.19 1.44
C ASP A 584 4.22 4.72 2.36
N LEU A 585 4.23 5.13 3.63
CA LEU A 585 5.21 4.67 4.62
C LEU A 585 5.18 3.15 4.83
N VAL A 586 4.03 2.50 4.58
CA VAL A 586 3.80 1.07 4.78
C VAL A 586 3.20 0.36 3.56
N ASP A 587 2.90 1.09 2.47
CA ASP A 587 2.42 0.52 1.22
C ASP A 587 3.52 -0.31 0.55
N PRO A 588 3.33 -1.63 0.32
CA PRO A 588 4.38 -2.49 -0.22
C PRO A 588 4.88 -2.01 -1.59
N VAL A 589 4.04 -1.35 -2.38
CA VAL A 589 4.42 -0.81 -3.70
C VAL A 589 5.51 0.25 -3.55
N ALA A 590 5.47 1.06 -2.50
CA ALA A 590 6.46 2.12 -2.24
C ALA A 590 7.85 1.56 -1.88
N HIS A 591 7.92 0.32 -1.36
CA HIS A 591 9.16 -0.34 -0.96
C HIS A 591 9.73 -1.27 -2.05
N GLY A 592 8.95 -1.60 -3.09
CA GLY A 592 9.26 -2.64 -4.08
C GLY A 592 10.61 -2.49 -4.79
N ARG A 593 11.02 -1.25 -5.12
CA ARG A 593 12.31 -0.98 -5.78
C ARG A 593 13.51 -1.51 -5.00
N HIS A 594 13.40 -1.54 -3.66
CA HIS A 594 14.49 -1.91 -2.76
C HIS A 594 14.66 -3.42 -2.60
N VAL A 595 13.82 -4.22 -3.24
CA VAL A 595 13.94 -5.68 -3.23
C VAL A 595 15.17 -6.11 -4.04
N PHE A 596 15.34 -5.63 -5.27
CA PHE A 596 16.50 -6.00 -6.10
C PHE A 596 17.01 -4.90 -7.04
N GLN A 597 16.21 -3.90 -7.39
CA GLN A 597 16.61 -2.88 -8.37
C GLN A 597 17.55 -1.86 -7.75
N GLU A 598 17.19 -1.40 -6.55
CA GLU A 598 17.94 -0.43 -5.78
C GLU A 598 17.98 -0.86 -4.30
N PRO A 599 18.63 -1.99 -3.96
CA PRO A 599 18.71 -2.44 -2.58
C PRO A 599 19.26 -1.34 -1.66
N HIS A 600 18.80 -1.32 -0.41
CA HIS A 600 19.34 -0.39 0.58
C HIS A 600 20.85 -0.57 0.74
N PRO A 601 21.60 0.48 1.13
CA PRO A 601 23.06 0.36 1.34
C PRO A 601 23.40 -0.80 2.27
N GLY A 602 24.33 -1.66 1.83
CA GLY A 602 24.74 -2.85 2.60
C GLY A 602 23.81 -4.06 2.48
N ARG A 603 22.62 -3.93 1.87
CA ARG A 603 21.72 -5.05 1.61
C ARG A 603 21.97 -5.61 0.20
N ARG A 604 22.01 -6.94 0.09
CA ARG A 604 22.03 -7.64 -1.22
C ARG A 604 20.68 -7.52 -1.93
N PRO A 605 20.60 -7.71 -3.26
CA PRO A 605 19.32 -7.89 -3.94
C PRO A 605 18.66 -9.23 -3.56
N ARG A 606 17.34 -9.36 -3.75
CA ARG A 606 16.51 -10.51 -3.33
C ARG A 606 15.79 -11.14 -4.52
N HIS A 607 15.58 -12.45 -4.45
CA HIS A 607 14.73 -13.16 -5.39
C HIS A 607 13.25 -12.92 -5.09
N VAL A 608 12.40 -12.90 -6.11
CA VAL A 608 10.97 -12.66 -5.90
C VAL A 608 10.09 -13.44 -6.86
N LEU A 609 9.04 -14.04 -6.32
CA LEU A 609 7.96 -14.68 -7.05
C LEU A 609 6.64 -14.07 -6.56
N GLN A 610 5.90 -13.41 -7.46
CA GLN A 610 4.54 -12.98 -7.19
C GLN A 610 3.54 -13.94 -7.84
N HIS A 611 2.54 -14.38 -7.08
CA HIS A 611 1.32 -14.96 -7.63
C HIS A 611 0.26 -13.88 -7.77
N SER A 612 -0.20 -13.66 -8.99
CA SER A 612 -1.30 -12.75 -9.32
C SER A 612 -2.53 -13.58 -9.71
N GLY A 613 -3.43 -13.81 -8.76
CA GLY A 613 -4.67 -14.54 -9.03
C GLY A 613 -5.73 -13.63 -9.65
N LEU A 614 -6.35 -14.08 -10.73
CA LEU A 614 -7.47 -13.40 -11.38
C LEU A 614 -8.72 -13.45 -10.49
N ASP A 615 -9.64 -12.52 -10.67
CA ASP A 615 -10.87 -12.38 -9.87
C ASP A 615 -10.63 -12.28 -8.35
N ASP A 616 -9.49 -11.73 -7.92
CA ASP A 616 -9.22 -11.40 -6.51
C ASP A 616 -10.19 -10.31 -6.03
N GLY A 617 -11.02 -10.63 -5.02
CA GLY A 617 -12.02 -9.71 -4.48
C GLY A 617 -11.46 -8.61 -3.57
N TYR A 618 -10.21 -8.71 -3.15
CA TYR A 618 -9.51 -7.77 -2.27
C TYR A 618 -8.60 -6.81 -3.05
N PHE A 619 -7.92 -7.33 -4.08
CA PHE A 619 -6.98 -6.56 -4.90
C PHE A 619 -7.40 -6.57 -6.38
N SER A 620 -7.73 -5.37 -6.89
CA SER A 620 -8.08 -5.15 -8.30
C SER A 620 -6.93 -5.57 -9.25
N PRO A 621 -7.22 -5.79 -10.55
CA PRO A 621 -6.17 -5.92 -11.58
C PRO A 621 -5.11 -4.83 -11.48
N GLY A 622 -5.53 -3.57 -11.34
CA GLY A 622 -4.62 -2.43 -11.14
C GLY A 622 -3.79 -2.51 -9.86
N SER A 623 -4.36 -2.95 -8.74
CA SER A 623 -3.61 -3.12 -7.48
C SER A 623 -2.56 -4.24 -7.58
N ARG A 624 -2.90 -5.36 -8.21
CA ARG A 624 -1.97 -6.49 -8.43
C ARG A 624 -0.85 -6.12 -9.41
N ALA A 625 -1.20 -5.44 -10.50
CA ALA A 625 -0.25 -4.92 -11.48
C ALA A 625 0.67 -3.85 -10.90
N ALA A 626 0.14 -2.95 -10.07
CA ALA A 626 0.94 -1.94 -9.35
C ALA A 626 2.00 -2.59 -8.45
N PHE A 627 1.68 -3.71 -7.80
CA PHE A 627 2.64 -4.50 -7.03
C PHE A 627 3.75 -5.10 -7.92
N SER A 628 3.38 -5.66 -9.07
CA SER A 628 4.34 -6.17 -10.07
C SER A 628 5.26 -5.08 -10.61
N LEU A 629 4.68 -3.92 -10.95
CA LEU A 629 5.37 -2.73 -11.45
C LEU A 629 6.30 -2.10 -10.41
N GLY A 630 5.85 -2.00 -9.16
CA GLY A 630 6.64 -1.45 -8.04
C GLY A 630 7.87 -2.30 -7.71
N LEU A 631 7.75 -3.63 -7.81
CA LEU A 631 8.90 -4.54 -7.82
C LEU A 631 9.71 -4.46 -9.12
N GLY A 632 9.03 -4.11 -10.22
CA GLY A 632 9.46 -4.18 -11.62
C GLY A 632 9.84 -5.59 -12.06
N VAL A 633 8.94 -6.53 -11.81
CA VAL A 633 9.02 -7.91 -12.31
C VAL A 633 8.21 -8.07 -13.60
N PRO A 634 8.71 -8.78 -14.62
CA PRO A 634 7.91 -9.12 -15.79
C PRO A 634 6.83 -10.16 -15.45
N LEU A 635 5.76 -10.19 -16.25
CA LEU A 635 4.78 -11.27 -16.23
C LEU A 635 5.35 -12.51 -16.92
N VAL A 636 5.02 -13.69 -16.41
CA VAL A 636 5.31 -14.98 -17.03
C VAL A 636 4.15 -15.35 -17.96
N ALA A 637 4.46 -15.84 -19.15
CA ALA A 637 3.46 -16.30 -20.09
C ALA A 637 2.82 -17.64 -19.65
N PRO A 638 1.53 -17.89 -20.01
CA PRO A 638 0.65 -17.00 -20.74
C PRO A 638 0.14 -15.83 -19.87
N VAL A 639 -0.01 -14.65 -20.48
CA VAL A 639 -0.69 -13.52 -19.85
C VAL A 639 -2.20 -13.79 -19.90
N LEU A 640 -2.83 -13.84 -18.73
CA LEU A 640 -4.24 -14.16 -18.55
C LEU A 640 -5.12 -12.92 -18.38
N GLU A 641 -4.53 -11.78 -18.02
CA GLU A 641 -5.26 -10.52 -17.75
C GLU A 641 -4.63 -9.33 -18.49
N ALA A 642 -5.29 -8.88 -19.55
CA ALA A 642 -4.80 -7.81 -20.44
C ALA A 642 -4.65 -6.46 -19.75
N GLU A 643 -5.59 -6.09 -18.87
CA GLU A 643 -5.54 -4.82 -18.12
C GLU A 643 -4.25 -4.69 -17.31
N ALA A 644 -3.84 -5.77 -16.64
CA ALA A 644 -2.58 -5.78 -15.90
C ALA A 644 -1.38 -5.63 -16.85
N PHE A 645 -1.41 -6.29 -18.01
CA PHE A 645 -0.33 -6.25 -19.00
C PHE A 645 -0.16 -4.88 -19.66
N ASP A 646 -1.25 -4.19 -19.98
CA ASP A 646 -1.21 -2.81 -20.50
C ASP A 646 -0.52 -1.86 -19.51
N GLN A 647 -0.73 -2.07 -18.20
CA GLN A 647 -0.02 -1.30 -17.18
C GLN A 647 1.48 -1.59 -17.15
N MET A 648 1.89 -2.86 -17.37
CA MET A 648 3.30 -3.25 -17.39
C MET A 648 4.12 -2.50 -18.47
N GLN A 649 3.48 -2.12 -19.58
CA GLN A 649 4.13 -1.42 -20.70
C GLN A 649 4.75 -0.08 -20.30
N TRP A 650 4.16 0.62 -19.33
CA TRP A 650 4.66 1.93 -18.84
C TRP A 650 6.06 1.89 -18.24
N ARG A 651 6.52 0.69 -17.85
CA ARG A 651 7.87 0.48 -17.32
C ARG A 651 8.77 -0.35 -18.23
N GLY A 652 8.38 -0.52 -19.50
CA GLY A 652 9.10 -1.37 -20.45
C GLY A 652 8.98 -2.87 -20.13
N LEU A 653 7.96 -3.27 -19.36
CA LEU A 653 7.68 -4.67 -19.00
C LEU A 653 6.53 -5.25 -19.84
N GLY A 654 6.31 -4.68 -21.02
CA GLY A 654 5.28 -5.08 -21.99
C GLY A 654 5.60 -6.35 -22.79
N GLU A 655 6.57 -7.15 -22.36
CA GLU A 655 6.95 -8.42 -22.99
C GLU A 655 7.02 -9.50 -21.91
N PRO A 656 6.17 -10.54 -21.98
CA PRO A 656 6.18 -11.59 -20.97
C PRO A 656 7.37 -12.54 -21.17
N VAL A 657 7.84 -13.13 -20.07
CA VAL A 657 8.92 -14.12 -20.08
C VAL A 657 8.36 -15.55 -20.14
N GLN A 658 9.14 -16.48 -20.68
CA GLN A 658 8.78 -17.91 -20.78
C GLN A 658 9.53 -18.72 -19.72
N THR A 659 8.86 -19.73 -19.15
CA THR A 659 9.54 -20.67 -18.25
C THR A 659 10.45 -21.64 -19.03
N PRO A 660 11.54 -22.16 -18.43
CA PRO A 660 12.04 -21.80 -17.09
C PRO A 660 12.67 -20.39 -17.07
N VAL A 661 12.43 -19.63 -15.99
CA VAL A 661 13.02 -18.30 -15.79
C VAL A 661 14.08 -18.35 -14.69
N HIS A 662 15.27 -17.81 -14.97
CA HIS A 662 16.39 -17.77 -14.05
C HIS A 662 17.27 -16.54 -14.34
N GLN A 663 17.70 -15.82 -13.30
CA GLN A 663 18.60 -14.65 -13.41
C GLN A 663 18.15 -13.60 -14.44
N ASN A 664 16.84 -13.37 -14.55
CA ASN A 664 16.27 -12.44 -15.51
C ASN A 664 16.36 -10.96 -15.09
N ALA A 665 16.86 -10.68 -13.89
CA ALA A 665 16.98 -9.34 -13.33
C ALA A 665 18.42 -9.01 -12.89
N PRO A 666 18.77 -7.72 -12.73
CA PRO A 666 20.09 -7.29 -12.27
C PRO A 666 20.50 -7.95 -10.94
N GLY A 667 21.81 -8.14 -10.74
CA GLY A 667 22.34 -8.78 -9.53
C GLY A 667 22.17 -10.30 -9.50
N ALA A 668 22.03 -10.93 -10.68
CA ALA A 668 21.78 -12.37 -10.82
C ALA A 668 20.52 -12.81 -10.07
N VAL A 669 19.46 -12.01 -10.16
CA VAL A 669 18.19 -12.26 -9.49
C VAL A 669 17.20 -12.91 -10.42
N THR A 670 16.48 -13.92 -9.93
CA THR A 670 15.22 -14.37 -10.52
C THR A 670 14.06 -13.61 -9.87
N ALA A 671 13.33 -12.84 -10.69
CA ALA A 671 12.25 -11.97 -10.26
C ALA A 671 11.10 -11.99 -11.29
N VAL A 672 9.93 -12.49 -10.88
CA VAL A 672 8.82 -12.81 -11.81
C VAL A 672 7.45 -12.71 -11.15
N ALA A 673 6.42 -12.42 -11.95
CA ALA A 673 5.02 -12.54 -11.55
C ALA A 673 4.30 -13.56 -12.45
N VAL A 674 3.58 -14.51 -11.85
CA VAL A 674 2.80 -15.54 -12.55
C VAL A 674 1.32 -15.27 -12.34
N GLN A 675 0.55 -15.27 -13.42
CA GLN A 675 -0.90 -15.12 -13.37
C GLN A 675 -1.59 -16.48 -13.28
N TYR A 676 -2.62 -16.58 -12.44
CA TYR A 676 -3.40 -17.79 -12.23
C TYR A 676 -4.89 -17.54 -12.36
N ALA A 677 -5.58 -18.35 -13.14
CA ALA A 677 -7.03 -18.43 -13.07
C ALA A 677 -7.45 -19.12 -11.76
N PRO A 678 -8.41 -18.58 -11.00
CA PRO A 678 -8.87 -19.20 -9.77
C PRO A 678 -9.64 -20.50 -10.05
N SER A 679 -9.92 -21.26 -8.99
CA SER A 679 -10.77 -22.46 -9.06
C SER A 679 -11.91 -22.40 -8.04
N VAL A 680 -11.75 -23.01 -6.87
CA VAL A 680 -12.78 -23.09 -5.82
C VAL A 680 -12.90 -21.77 -5.04
N LEU A 681 -11.76 -21.21 -4.65
CA LEU A 681 -11.66 -19.90 -4.03
C LEU A 681 -11.22 -18.88 -5.09
N ASP A 682 -11.44 -17.60 -4.77
CA ASP A 682 -11.07 -16.47 -5.62
C ASP A 682 -9.55 -16.34 -5.84
N GLY A 683 -9.15 -15.40 -6.70
CA GLY A 683 -7.76 -15.11 -7.03
C GLY A 683 -6.85 -14.87 -5.83
N HIS A 684 -7.44 -14.41 -4.73
CA HIS A 684 -6.71 -14.12 -3.50
C HIS A 684 -6.04 -15.36 -2.90
N ASN A 685 -6.55 -16.56 -3.18
CA ASN A 685 -6.18 -17.81 -2.53
C ASN A 685 -5.43 -18.80 -3.44
N VAL A 686 -5.05 -18.39 -4.66
CA VAL A 686 -4.43 -19.29 -5.66
C VAL A 686 -3.19 -20.01 -5.15
N GLY A 687 -2.38 -19.37 -4.30
CA GLY A 687 -1.19 -19.97 -3.71
C GLY A 687 -1.45 -21.18 -2.80
N PHE A 688 -2.67 -21.35 -2.30
CA PHE A 688 -3.07 -22.48 -1.47
C PHE A 688 -4.05 -23.42 -2.18
N GLN A 689 -4.77 -22.90 -3.17
CA GLN A 689 -5.82 -23.65 -3.85
C GLN A 689 -5.28 -24.45 -5.03
N LEU A 690 -4.29 -23.93 -5.76
CA LEU A 690 -3.81 -24.54 -7.00
C LEU A 690 -2.51 -25.33 -6.77
N ASP A 691 -2.48 -26.57 -7.23
CA ASP A 691 -1.29 -27.42 -7.12
C ASP A 691 -0.12 -26.89 -7.96
N ASP A 692 -0.41 -26.28 -9.12
CA ASP A 692 0.58 -25.60 -9.97
C ASP A 692 1.32 -24.49 -9.20
N ALA A 693 0.58 -23.64 -8.49
CA ALA A 693 1.17 -22.57 -7.68
C ALA A 693 2.02 -23.15 -6.55
N LYS A 694 1.51 -24.17 -5.85
CA LYS A 694 2.23 -24.88 -4.78
C LYS A 694 3.57 -25.44 -5.24
N ALA A 695 3.53 -26.16 -6.36
CA ALA A 695 4.71 -26.77 -6.93
C ALA A 695 5.73 -25.71 -7.34
N GLN A 696 5.29 -24.64 -8.00
CA GLN A 696 6.20 -23.58 -8.45
C GLN A 696 6.91 -22.87 -7.29
N TYR A 697 6.20 -22.45 -6.24
CA TYR A 697 6.87 -21.75 -5.14
C TYR A 697 7.74 -22.69 -4.31
N ALA A 698 7.34 -23.95 -4.11
CA ALA A 698 8.15 -24.91 -3.38
C ALA A 698 9.45 -25.22 -4.15
N CYS A 699 9.36 -25.39 -5.47
CA CYS A 699 10.52 -25.57 -6.33
C CYS A 699 11.45 -24.35 -6.34
N PHE A 700 10.87 -23.15 -6.40
CA PHE A 700 11.61 -21.88 -6.35
C PHE A 700 12.39 -21.75 -5.04
N ILE A 701 11.77 -22.03 -3.89
CA ILE A 701 12.45 -21.97 -2.59
C ILE A 701 13.53 -23.05 -2.47
N ARG A 702 13.27 -24.26 -2.96
CA ARG A 702 14.25 -25.36 -2.94
C ARG A 702 15.53 -25.01 -3.69
N GLY A 703 15.40 -24.28 -4.80
CA GLY A 703 16.51 -23.84 -5.64
C GLY A 703 17.34 -22.68 -5.11
N LEU A 704 17.05 -22.16 -3.92
CA LEU A 704 17.90 -21.15 -3.27
C LEU A 704 19.26 -21.74 -2.87
N GLY A 705 20.29 -20.90 -2.95
CA GLY A 705 21.60 -21.21 -2.38
C GLY A 705 22.55 -20.01 -2.46
N PRO A 706 23.68 -20.05 -1.73
CA PRO A 706 24.54 -18.88 -1.49
C PRO A 706 25.11 -18.21 -2.76
N LEU A 707 25.15 -18.93 -3.88
CA LEU A 707 25.58 -18.43 -5.19
C LEU A 707 24.67 -18.93 -6.34
N SER A 708 23.50 -19.47 -6.01
CA SER A 708 22.55 -20.03 -6.98
C SER A 708 21.26 -19.25 -6.93
N ALA A 709 20.91 -18.60 -8.03
CA ALA A 709 19.58 -18.03 -8.14
C ALA A 709 18.56 -19.17 -8.34
N PRO A 710 17.37 -19.07 -7.75
CA PRO A 710 16.32 -20.07 -7.96
C PRO A 710 15.83 -19.99 -9.40
N THR A 711 15.31 -21.09 -9.91
CA THR A 711 14.65 -21.12 -11.23
C THR A 711 13.14 -21.21 -11.02
N LEU A 712 12.37 -20.35 -11.68
CA LEU A 712 10.94 -20.56 -11.83
C LEU A 712 10.70 -21.54 -12.99
N TYR A 713 10.33 -22.77 -12.66
CA TYR A 713 9.96 -23.80 -13.63
C TYR A 713 8.53 -23.62 -14.14
N SER A 714 8.21 -24.25 -15.27
CA SER A 714 6.82 -24.40 -15.71
C SER A 714 6.03 -25.17 -14.65
N ALA A 715 4.71 -25.00 -14.59
CA ALA A 715 3.88 -25.77 -13.65
C ALA A 715 4.03 -27.29 -13.82
N GLN A 716 4.17 -27.74 -15.08
CA GLN A 716 4.39 -29.16 -15.40
C GLN A 716 5.76 -29.67 -14.94
N ASP A 717 6.79 -28.84 -15.00
CA ASP A 717 8.16 -29.25 -14.67
C ASP A 717 8.53 -29.03 -13.20
N ALA A 718 7.78 -28.19 -12.48
CA ALA A 718 7.95 -27.97 -11.05
C ALA A 718 7.55 -29.25 -10.28
N SER A 719 8.53 -30.10 -9.97
CA SER A 719 8.31 -31.34 -9.23
C SER A 719 9.54 -31.70 -8.41
N VAL A 720 9.36 -32.47 -7.33
CA VAL A 720 10.45 -32.91 -6.44
C VAL A 720 11.60 -33.57 -7.21
N ALA A 721 11.32 -34.25 -8.33
CA ALA A 721 12.34 -34.93 -9.15
C ALA A 721 13.15 -33.97 -10.04
N ASN A 722 12.57 -32.83 -10.42
CA ASN A 722 13.17 -31.88 -11.35
C ASN A 722 13.78 -30.66 -10.65
N CYS A 723 13.31 -30.35 -9.44
CA CYS A 723 13.83 -29.24 -8.65
C CYS A 723 15.19 -29.62 -8.04
N PRO A 724 16.16 -28.69 -8.04
CA PRO A 724 17.55 -28.94 -7.68
C PRO A 724 17.77 -29.40 -6.23
#